data_AF-A0A519UIM4-F1
#
_entry.id   AF-A0A519UIM4-F1
#
_cell.length_a   1.000
_cell.length_b   1.000
_cell.length_c   1.000
_cell.angle_alpha   90.00
_cell.angle_beta   90.00
_cell.angle_gamma   90.00
#
_symmetry.space_group_name_H-M   'P 1'
#
loop_
_entity.id
_entity.type
_entity.pdbx_description
1 polymer ?
#
loop_
_entity_poly.entity_id
_entity_poly.type
_entity_poly.pdbx_seq_one_letter_code
_entity_poly.pdbx_strand_id
1 'polypeptide(L)'
;MWTAEVGNLSRNVNVEGTEGGRAHMFIRSSKPQSVYYLRGKHLGPRRKQSNSAKKLLVTGRYGLHFHHCYFGSEGSVVEGCVLTDLGNRAFVPHVSHGVTMNHNIVYRGMEASFWWDFQEVSHDCLWDGNLTAYMRWNGVDNGFRGMEMNMGDGNIARNNVVVFAHAKNPHHQGAYVWNADSEGVWIFENNMSHSNRTGIFVWQNTGNNHTIVNYESYNDFVGIFHGAYINSYTYTGGYLYNALLTVKATSGNASGVRFEKMTFDGANKHAFVAELFPSPVTSGADYNAFRECTFKNYKDVALSVNTFLLSDENARKHGSLIKCNFTGKMVGFTKASLYNSKVFIQPATGNCSVVSQAGTSKIEPFAPYVYGKGRGLKGEYFNGGNFEQRAFTRIDSMIMFQQWVVNKKFAPHGVHHKIANDRFSMRWTGFVEAQYSEPYRFKFTGGGGFRMWVNDVQVMDDWKERHDVTDAVITKPIQMEAGKQYTIRMEHNNLSGTRGCQFYWECPSMKRFVHVPQSQLYSNDAIENRPPIQNKLPVAVAGEDIEITLPANTVTLDGSQSDDPDGKIVSFNWSMIKGPASYSIATSNQAKTTVKDLVEGVYSFRLRVTDDKGGVHEDDVNVKVNKGTAKPVANAGSDIVITLPQNKVTLDGSASAADAKVKSYTWSKVSGPGNLKIVKANEIKAEVEQLLEGVYVFKLLVRDQKDQTHEDEIVVTVNAATPGNKSPLAKAGNDVTITQPVSEVTLDGSASSDPDGKIVSYKWLMASGPVGAIFTNQNNAITKVQKLVAGEYTFRLLVTDDKGAIHNDDVKVTVNASRQENAKPVANAGADIKIELPVNKTTLNGSGTDGDGKVTAYKWTQVSGPSKFRIVKANAPVSQLEDLVEGTYIFRLVVTDDKGATGSDDVMVTVAKKGAGTVAEAPTAQAGDDVTITLPVNKVVLDGTRSSDAKGHIVSHSWYRLSGPATATIVSANKGITEIRDFTAAGVYVFRLFVTNNRGITDIDDVTVVVNPGTNQQPQRDDEKPGSGFQVYAGDDQHIQLPTNSTVLAGLVTGGNAVSYKWIKTSGPSRFTLVSPNKLTTQLTNLAPGVYKFRLTVTNDRRQTASHDIVITVAHSVARVEQPTSLNAGVYPNPSKTDFNVTLRSNSDSPISLRIHNQWGQVVKVVKSVENNSTVAGNVCKKPAGTAAGFF
;
A
#
# COMPACT_ATOMS: atom_id res chain seq x y z
N MET A 1 -11.02 10.15 -4.88
CA MET A 1 -11.42 10.35 -3.47
C MET A 1 -10.29 9.85 -2.61
N TRP A 2 -9.83 10.64 -1.63
CA TRP A 2 -8.70 10.28 -0.78
C TRP A 2 -9.19 9.88 0.62
N THR A 3 -9.09 8.59 0.97
CA THR A 3 -9.28 8.11 2.34
C THR A 3 -8.02 8.37 3.16
N ALA A 4 -8.17 8.79 4.41
CA ALA A 4 -7.04 9.06 5.29
C ALA A 4 -6.36 7.74 5.72
N GLU A 5 -5.18 7.44 5.16
CA GLU A 5 -4.34 6.37 5.68
C GLU A 5 -3.74 6.76 7.03
N VAL A 6 -3.87 5.86 8.02
CA VAL A 6 -3.13 5.98 9.28
C VAL A 6 -1.66 5.70 8.98
N GLY A 7 -0.85 6.76 8.97
CA GLY A 7 0.58 6.67 8.67
C GLY A 7 1.33 5.75 9.63
N ASN A 8 1.49 4.48 9.26
CA ASN A 8 2.32 3.52 9.98
C ASN A 8 3.77 4.03 9.97
N LEU A 9 4.38 4.21 11.16
CA LEU A 9 5.75 4.69 11.33
C LEU A 9 6.76 3.58 11.70
N SER A 10 6.33 2.32 11.82
CA SER A 10 7.22 1.17 12.06
C SER A 10 7.96 0.78 10.78
N ARG A 11 9.26 0.46 10.85
CA ARG A 11 10.13 0.34 9.67
C ARG A 11 11.28 -0.65 9.88
N ASN A 12 11.75 -1.21 8.76
CA ASN A 12 12.66 -2.36 8.70
C ASN A 12 14.12 -2.00 8.91
N VAL A 13 14.52 -0.74 8.76
CA VAL A 13 15.85 -0.25 9.14
C VAL A 13 15.69 1.07 9.86
N ASN A 14 16.14 1.18 11.10
CA ASN A 14 16.15 2.44 11.85
C ASN A 14 17.55 3.05 11.85
N VAL A 15 17.65 4.34 11.52
CA VAL A 15 18.87 5.16 11.65
C VAL A 15 18.52 6.37 12.51
N GLU A 16 18.91 6.33 13.78
CA GLU A 16 18.59 7.39 14.74
C GLU A 16 19.85 8.15 15.18
N GLY A 17 19.82 9.48 15.03
CA GLY A 17 20.67 10.39 15.79
C GLY A 17 20.01 10.84 17.09
N THR A 18 20.55 11.88 17.72
CA THR A 18 19.94 12.53 18.91
C THR A 18 19.64 14.01 18.64
N GLU A 19 18.77 14.63 19.44
CA GLU A 19 18.40 16.04 19.26
C GLU A 19 19.61 17.00 19.31
N GLY A 20 20.59 16.70 20.16
CA GLY A 20 21.86 17.44 20.30
C GLY A 20 23.05 16.85 19.52
N GLY A 21 22.83 15.75 18.79
CA GLY A 21 23.86 14.96 18.10
C GLY A 21 23.23 14.25 16.91
N ARG A 22 22.74 15.06 15.96
CA ARG A 22 22.00 14.62 14.77
C ARG A 22 22.91 13.90 13.78
N ALA A 23 22.40 12.88 13.11
CA ALA A 23 23.14 12.10 12.11
C ALA A 23 22.86 12.57 10.68
N HIS A 24 23.62 12.08 9.70
CA HIS A 24 23.43 12.32 8.27
C HIS A 24 23.66 11.00 7.53
N MET A 25 22.73 10.61 6.65
CA MET A 25 22.88 9.47 5.75
C MET A 25 23.29 9.95 4.36
N PHE A 26 24.34 9.33 3.85
CA PHE A 26 25.02 9.78 2.64
C PHE A 26 25.28 8.61 1.69
N ILE A 27 24.91 8.80 0.43
CA ILE A 27 25.09 7.84 -0.65
C ILE A 27 25.95 8.51 -1.73
N ARG A 28 27.11 7.92 -1.99
CA ARG A 28 27.89 8.11 -3.22
C ARG A 28 28.01 6.76 -3.87
N SER A 29 27.54 6.65 -5.11
CA SER A 29 27.60 5.40 -5.87
C SER A 29 27.78 5.68 -7.35
N SER A 30 28.53 4.81 -8.01
CA SER A 30 28.61 4.71 -9.48
C SER A 30 27.63 3.67 -10.05
N LYS A 31 26.76 3.10 -9.20
CA LYS A 31 25.71 2.13 -9.56
C LYS A 31 24.40 2.43 -8.82
N PRO A 32 23.24 2.10 -9.40
CA PRO A 32 21.94 2.43 -8.81
C PRO A 32 21.80 1.81 -7.41
N GLN A 33 21.18 2.52 -6.48
CA GLN A 33 21.01 2.07 -5.09
C GLN A 33 19.53 2.05 -4.74
N SER A 34 19.10 1.02 -4.03
CA SER A 34 17.72 0.89 -3.58
C SER A 34 17.64 0.94 -2.05
N VAL A 35 16.84 1.86 -1.52
CA VAL A 35 16.62 2.08 -0.08
C VAL A 35 15.13 1.97 0.18
N TYR A 36 14.74 0.99 0.99
CA TYR A 36 13.32 0.71 1.21
C TYR A 36 13.00 0.65 2.70
N TYR A 37 11.80 1.12 3.05
CA TYR A 37 11.18 0.98 4.38
C TYR A 37 12.14 1.32 5.54
N LEU A 38 12.96 2.35 5.34
CA LEU A 38 13.89 2.89 6.33
C LEU A 38 13.22 3.98 7.17
N ARG A 39 13.43 3.98 8.48
CA ARG A 39 13.09 5.07 9.39
C ARG A 39 14.34 5.84 9.81
N GLY A 40 14.43 7.09 9.39
CA GLY A 40 15.43 8.04 9.90
C GLY A 40 14.82 8.89 11.01
N LYS A 41 15.53 9.06 12.14
CA LYS A 41 15.11 9.99 13.20
C LYS A 41 16.26 10.92 13.59
N HIS A 42 15.96 12.18 13.86
CA HIS A 42 16.94 13.19 14.26
C HIS A 42 18.12 13.29 13.28
N LEU A 43 17.85 13.17 11.98
CA LEU A 43 18.85 13.41 10.94
C LEU A 43 18.98 14.91 10.61
N GLY A 44 19.94 15.27 9.76
CA GLY A 44 20.18 16.64 9.31
C GLY A 44 20.83 17.53 10.39
N PRO A 45 22.17 17.51 10.52
CA PRO A 45 22.90 18.31 11.51
C PRO A 45 22.71 19.82 11.38
N ARG A 46 22.74 20.51 12.54
CA ARG A 46 22.74 21.97 12.66
C ARG A 46 23.86 22.41 13.60
N ARG A 47 24.52 23.54 13.30
CA ARG A 47 25.56 24.17 14.13
C ARG A 47 25.01 25.39 14.89
N LYS A 48 25.52 25.68 16.09
CA LYS A 48 25.17 26.92 16.81
C LYS A 48 25.83 28.12 16.09
N GLN A 49 25.08 29.19 15.86
CA GLN A 49 25.67 30.46 15.41
C GLN A 49 26.41 31.12 16.58
N SER A 50 27.59 31.67 16.34
CA SER A 50 28.34 32.44 17.35
C SER A 50 27.45 33.55 17.92
N ASN A 51 27.36 33.62 19.25
CA ASN A 51 26.60 34.60 20.01
C ASN A 51 25.09 34.72 19.68
N SER A 52 24.45 33.65 19.19
CA SER A 52 22.98 33.62 19.11
C SER A 52 22.37 32.27 19.55
N ALA A 53 21.07 32.28 19.85
CA ALA A 53 20.28 31.08 20.10
C ALA A 53 19.90 30.34 18.80
N LYS A 54 20.15 30.93 17.62
CA LYS A 54 19.80 30.35 16.32
C LYS A 54 20.76 29.21 15.96
N LYS A 55 20.17 28.10 15.49
CA LYS A 55 20.92 26.94 14.97
C LYS A 55 20.94 27.01 13.44
N LEU A 56 22.10 27.25 12.86
CA LEU A 56 22.31 27.28 11.41
C LEU A 56 22.40 25.86 10.84
N LEU A 57 22.09 25.73 9.55
CA LEU A 57 22.31 24.50 8.79
C LEU A 57 23.80 24.15 8.73
N VAL A 58 24.09 22.85 8.64
CA VAL A 58 25.38 22.35 8.17
C VAL A 58 25.21 21.95 6.70
N THR A 59 25.80 22.73 5.80
CA THR A 59 25.73 22.52 4.34
C THR A 59 26.24 21.11 3.98
N GLY A 60 25.59 20.47 2.99
CA GLY A 60 25.94 19.10 2.56
C GLY A 60 25.58 17.97 3.54
N ARG A 61 25.00 18.28 4.71
CA ARG A 61 24.61 17.30 5.75
C ARG A 61 23.09 17.27 5.92
N TYR A 62 22.42 16.53 5.06
CA TYR A 62 20.95 16.41 4.99
C TYR A 62 20.43 15.16 5.72
N GLY A 63 19.19 14.74 5.47
CA GLY A 63 18.60 13.49 5.98
C GLY A 63 19.19 12.27 5.27
N LEU A 64 18.58 11.89 4.15
CA LEU A 64 19.05 10.90 3.18
C LEU A 64 19.47 11.66 1.90
N HIS A 65 20.75 11.56 1.56
CA HIS A 65 21.41 12.39 0.54
C HIS A 65 22.17 11.52 -0.46
N PHE A 66 21.72 11.44 -1.71
CA PHE A 66 22.57 11.03 -2.83
C PHE A 66 23.39 12.25 -3.24
N HIS A 67 24.72 12.14 -3.29
CA HIS A 67 25.59 13.31 -3.43
C HIS A 67 26.65 13.13 -4.51
N HIS A 68 26.43 13.77 -5.65
CA HIS A 68 27.34 13.74 -6.81
C HIS A 68 27.52 12.32 -7.33
N CYS A 69 26.40 11.60 -7.49
CA CYS A 69 26.39 10.29 -8.14
C CYS A 69 26.33 10.41 -9.69
N TYR A 70 25.93 11.57 -10.22
CA TYR A 70 25.68 11.80 -11.65
C TYR A 70 24.73 10.72 -12.20
N PHE A 71 25.05 10.12 -13.36
CA PHE A 71 24.35 8.96 -13.91
C PHE A 71 24.53 7.66 -13.10
N GLY A 72 25.49 7.62 -12.16
CA GLY A 72 25.70 6.48 -11.27
C GLY A 72 24.51 6.19 -10.34
N SER A 73 23.55 7.11 -10.19
CA SER A 73 22.30 6.88 -9.47
C SER A 73 21.09 6.58 -10.37
N GLU A 74 21.23 6.49 -11.69
CA GLU A 74 20.09 6.35 -12.60
C GLU A 74 19.35 5.01 -12.41
N GLY A 75 18.06 5.06 -12.04
CA GLY A 75 17.29 3.88 -11.64
C GLY A 75 17.39 3.54 -10.15
N SER A 76 17.97 4.42 -9.33
CA SER A 76 17.91 4.28 -7.86
C SER A 76 16.49 4.48 -7.35
N VAL A 77 16.10 3.73 -6.33
CA VAL A 77 14.75 3.80 -5.73
C VAL A 77 14.85 4.04 -4.23
N VAL A 78 14.13 5.04 -3.73
CA VAL A 78 13.89 5.26 -2.31
C VAL A 78 12.39 5.11 -2.07
N GLU A 79 11.97 4.02 -1.42
CA GLU A 79 10.54 3.73 -1.28
C GLU A 79 10.08 3.45 0.15
N GLY A 80 8.95 4.06 0.52
CA GLY A 80 8.26 3.85 1.79
C GLY A 80 9.08 4.26 3.02
N CYS A 81 10.15 5.04 2.86
CA CYS A 81 10.98 5.53 3.94
C CYS A 81 10.26 6.61 4.78
N VAL A 82 10.53 6.67 6.08
CA VAL A 82 9.97 7.63 7.02
C VAL A 82 11.11 8.45 7.64
N LEU A 83 11.16 9.75 7.42
CA LEU A 83 12.15 10.62 8.07
C LEU A 83 11.47 11.55 9.07
N THR A 84 11.77 11.40 10.37
CA THR A 84 11.16 12.21 11.45
C THR A 84 12.11 13.11 12.22
N ASP A 85 11.54 14.20 12.74
CA ASP A 85 12.19 15.13 13.67
C ASP A 85 13.51 15.70 13.12
N LEU A 86 13.60 15.92 11.79
CA LEU A 86 14.78 16.36 11.06
C LEU A 86 15.21 17.78 11.42
N GLY A 87 16.52 18.02 11.38
CA GLY A 87 17.13 19.33 11.59
C GLY A 87 17.57 20.01 10.28
N ASN A 88 17.52 19.30 9.17
CA ASN A 88 17.84 19.78 7.83
C ASN A 88 16.87 19.08 6.84
N ARG A 89 17.10 19.26 5.54
CA ARG A 89 16.28 18.71 4.44
C ARG A 89 16.23 17.18 4.45
N ALA A 90 15.11 16.59 4.01
CA ALA A 90 14.85 15.16 4.23
C ALA A 90 15.46 14.24 3.15
N PHE A 91 14.93 14.27 1.93
CA PHE A 91 15.35 13.47 0.78
C PHE A 91 16.00 14.37 -0.27
N VAL A 92 17.25 14.08 -0.60
CA VAL A 92 18.09 14.97 -1.40
C VAL A 92 18.84 14.20 -2.49
N PRO A 93 18.35 14.20 -3.74
CA PRO A 93 19.11 13.74 -4.90
C PRO A 93 19.95 14.91 -5.45
N HIS A 94 21.18 15.05 -5.00
CA HIS A 94 22.06 16.19 -5.28
C HIS A 94 23.10 15.84 -6.34
N VAL A 95 23.07 16.49 -7.51
CA VAL A 95 23.84 16.08 -8.71
C VAL A 95 23.79 14.56 -8.90
N SER A 96 22.58 14.00 -8.83
CA SER A 96 22.33 12.56 -8.78
C SER A 96 21.06 12.30 -9.57
N HIS A 97 21.22 11.78 -10.78
CA HIS A 97 20.17 11.71 -11.79
C HIS A 97 19.38 10.40 -11.68
N GLY A 98 18.15 10.39 -12.21
CA GLY A 98 17.33 9.18 -12.33
C GLY A 98 16.90 8.56 -11.00
N VAL A 99 16.80 9.35 -9.92
CA VAL A 99 16.41 8.84 -8.59
C VAL A 99 14.89 8.91 -8.42
N THR A 100 14.29 7.75 -8.15
CA THR A 100 12.87 7.62 -7.81
C THR A 100 12.67 7.68 -6.29
N MET A 101 11.75 8.53 -5.84
CA MET A 101 11.30 8.67 -4.46
C MET A 101 9.80 8.33 -4.43
N ASN A 102 9.45 7.15 -3.93
CA ASN A 102 8.11 6.57 -3.99
C ASN A 102 7.49 6.36 -2.60
N HIS A 103 6.25 6.80 -2.34
CA HIS A 103 5.52 6.52 -1.09
C HIS A 103 6.24 6.91 0.22
N ASN A 104 7.18 7.85 0.21
CA ASN A 104 7.95 8.22 1.40
C ASN A 104 7.19 9.23 2.28
N ILE A 105 7.50 9.24 3.59
CA ILE A 105 6.90 10.12 4.58
C ILE A 105 7.97 11.00 5.23
N VAL A 106 7.71 12.30 5.32
CA VAL A 106 8.47 13.23 6.16
C VAL A 106 7.55 13.80 7.23
N TYR A 107 7.97 13.75 8.50
CA TYR A 107 7.19 14.26 9.63
C TYR A 107 8.06 15.07 10.59
N ARG A 108 7.61 16.26 11.04
CA ARG A 108 8.39 17.11 11.98
C ARG A 108 9.76 17.55 11.44
N GLY A 109 9.89 17.76 10.12
CA GLY A 109 11.10 18.32 9.52
C GLY A 109 11.22 19.83 9.72
N MET A 110 12.45 20.38 9.65
CA MET A 110 12.73 21.82 9.85
C MET A 110 13.03 22.61 8.57
N GLU A 111 13.18 21.94 7.42
CA GLU A 111 13.54 22.51 6.11
C GLU A 111 12.83 21.72 5.01
N ALA A 112 13.00 22.10 3.73
CA ALA A 112 12.43 21.38 2.57
C ALA A 112 12.58 19.85 2.65
N SER A 113 11.48 19.13 2.50
CA SER A 113 11.45 17.66 2.53
C SER A 113 12.12 17.05 1.30
N PHE A 114 11.89 17.60 0.11
CA PHE A 114 12.44 17.10 -1.15
C PHE A 114 13.11 18.27 -1.89
N TRP A 115 14.40 18.15 -2.23
CA TRP A 115 15.25 19.31 -2.60
C TRP A 115 16.65 18.91 -3.12
N TRP A 116 17.35 19.80 -3.85
CA TRP A 116 18.82 19.80 -4.10
C TRP A 116 19.37 21.24 -4.27
N ASP A 117 20.69 21.49 -4.20
CA ASP A 117 21.21 22.87 -4.33
C ASP A 117 20.90 23.47 -5.70
N PHE A 118 20.63 24.77 -5.67
CA PHE A 118 20.00 25.53 -6.74
C PHE A 118 20.79 25.61 -8.06
N GLN A 119 22.09 25.27 -8.02
CA GLN A 119 22.97 25.21 -9.20
C GLN A 119 23.57 23.81 -9.40
N GLU A 120 23.18 22.84 -8.56
CA GLU A 120 23.75 21.50 -8.50
C GLU A 120 22.68 20.50 -8.95
N VAL A 121 22.41 20.60 -10.25
CA VAL A 121 21.24 20.06 -10.97
C VAL A 121 21.13 18.55 -10.90
N SER A 122 19.90 18.07 -10.69
CA SER A 122 19.53 16.66 -10.86
C SER A 122 18.43 16.52 -11.90
N HIS A 123 18.63 15.58 -12.84
CA HIS A 123 17.71 15.29 -13.93
C HIS A 123 17.01 13.95 -13.74
N ASP A 124 15.90 13.75 -14.46
CA ASP A 124 15.12 12.49 -14.52
C ASP A 124 14.67 11.96 -13.14
N CYS A 125 14.54 12.83 -12.13
CA CYS A 125 14.07 12.44 -10.79
C CYS A 125 12.54 12.29 -10.75
N LEU A 126 12.06 11.25 -10.05
CA LEU A 126 10.63 10.93 -9.91
C LEU A 126 10.21 11.03 -8.45
N TRP A 127 9.29 11.93 -8.12
CA TRP A 127 8.64 12.02 -6.80
C TRP A 127 7.18 11.60 -6.92
N ASP A 128 6.85 10.41 -6.41
CA ASP A 128 5.53 9.80 -6.52
C ASP A 128 4.95 9.38 -5.15
N GLY A 129 3.69 9.71 -4.90
CA GLY A 129 2.95 9.22 -3.72
C GLY A 129 3.51 9.64 -2.35
N ASN A 130 4.40 10.62 -2.27
CA ASN A 130 5.07 10.98 -1.02
C ASN A 130 4.23 11.93 -0.15
N LEU A 131 4.30 11.75 1.17
CA LEU A 131 3.68 12.60 2.18
C LEU A 131 4.72 13.47 2.89
N THR A 132 4.48 14.79 2.96
CA THR A 132 5.16 15.68 3.92
C THR A 132 4.14 16.21 4.92
N ALA A 133 4.40 16.08 6.22
CA ALA A 133 3.47 16.46 7.27
C ALA A 133 4.13 17.24 8.41
N TYR A 134 3.48 18.32 8.84
CA TYR A 134 3.79 19.06 10.07
C TYR A 134 5.26 19.50 10.16
N MET A 135 5.67 20.34 9.22
CA MET A 135 7.00 20.95 9.21
C MET A 135 7.08 21.99 10.35
N ARG A 136 8.30 22.26 10.87
CA ARG A 136 8.57 23.08 12.06
C ARG A 136 9.48 24.27 11.75
N TRP A 137 9.27 25.39 12.45
CA TRP A 137 10.04 26.61 12.19
C TRP A 137 11.49 26.45 12.65
N ASN A 138 12.40 26.84 11.79
CA ASN A 138 13.83 26.84 12.03
C ASN A 138 14.37 28.13 12.70
N GLY A 139 13.53 29.16 12.89
CA GLY A 139 13.93 30.46 13.45
C GLY A 139 14.54 31.44 12.43
N VAL A 140 14.40 31.17 11.13
CA VAL A 140 14.96 31.94 10.02
C VAL A 140 13.85 32.28 9.02
N ASP A 141 13.89 33.48 8.44
CA ASP A 141 12.80 33.99 7.59
C ASP A 141 12.75 33.36 6.18
N ASN A 142 13.76 32.58 5.78
CA ASN A 142 13.82 31.93 4.45
C ASN A 142 12.98 30.64 4.30
N GLY A 143 12.15 30.35 5.30
CA GLY A 143 10.87 29.69 5.07
C GLY A 143 10.83 28.17 5.15
N PHE A 144 9.73 27.66 5.70
CA PHE A 144 9.36 26.26 5.62
C PHE A 144 8.95 25.93 4.18
N ARG A 145 9.27 24.72 3.73
CA ARG A 145 8.93 24.25 2.39
C ARG A 145 8.54 22.78 2.49
N GLY A 146 7.54 22.36 1.71
CA GLY A 146 7.26 20.95 1.50
C GLY A 146 8.27 20.36 0.53
N MET A 147 8.00 20.49 -0.75
CA MET A 147 8.83 20.05 -1.86
C MET A 147 9.31 21.25 -2.68
N GLU A 148 10.60 21.30 -2.99
CA GLU A 148 11.22 22.40 -3.73
C GLU A 148 11.59 21.94 -5.14
N MET A 149 10.90 22.51 -6.12
CA MET A 149 10.97 22.16 -7.54
C MET A 149 12.17 22.87 -8.17
N ASN A 150 13.36 22.37 -7.85
CA ASN A 150 14.64 22.93 -8.26
C ASN A 150 15.03 22.55 -9.70
N MET A 151 16.12 23.15 -10.18
CA MET A 151 16.59 23.04 -11.55
C MET A 151 16.78 21.60 -12.01
N GLY A 152 16.44 21.33 -13.28
CA GLY A 152 16.68 20.05 -13.94
C GLY A 152 15.64 19.70 -15.01
N ASP A 153 16.02 18.77 -15.88
CA ASP A 153 15.19 18.27 -16.98
C ASP A 153 14.63 16.88 -16.65
N GLY A 154 13.49 16.52 -17.25
CA GLY A 154 12.88 15.20 -17.07
C GLY A 154 12.25 14.95 -15.70
N ASN A 155 12.28 15.95 -14.80
CA ASN A 155 11.83 15.80 -13.42
C ASN A 155 10.29 15.70 -13.30
N ILE A 156 9.85 14.86 -12.36
CA ILE A 156 8.45 14.45 -12.17
C ILE A 156 8.05 14.66 -10.71
N ALA A 157 6.91 15.30 -10.48
CA ALA A 157 6.22 15.27 -9.19
C ALA A 157 4.75 14.90 -9.42
N ARG A 158 4.30 13.74 -8.92
CA ARG A 158 2.91 13.31 -9.03
C ARG A 158 2.36 12.63 -7.78
N ASN A 159 1.04 12.70 -7.58
CA ASN A 159 0.32 12.05 -6.48
C ASN A 159 0.84 12.36 -5.05
N ASN A 160 1.64 13.42 -4.87
CA ASN A 160 2.23 13.77 -3.58
C ASN A 160 1.22 14.54 -2.73
N VAL A 161 1.38 14.49 -1.41
CA VAL A 161 0.56 15.23 -0.43
C VAL A 161 1.45 16.01 0.52
N VAL A 162 1.16 17.29 0.73
CA VAL A 162 1.86 18.12 1.73
C VAL A 162 0.86 18.77 2.68
N VAL A 163 1.05 18.54 3.99
CA VAL A 163 0.13 18.95 5.05
C VAL A 163 0.85 19.74 6.15
N PHE A 164 0.23 20.83 6.63
CA PHE A 164 0.68 21.59 7.79
C PHE A 164 2.12 22.16 7.74
N ALA A 165 2.55 22.69 6.58
CA ALA A 165 3.71 23.60 6.52
C ALA A 165 3.26 25.04 6.89
N HIS A 166 3.43 25.42 8.16
CA HIS A 166 2.87 26.66 8.72
C HIS A 166 3.92 27.71 9.15
N ALA A 167 3.85 28.92 8.59
CA ALA A 167 4.39 30.11 9.27
C ALA A 167 3.54 31.38 9.09
N LYS A 168 4.02 32.48 9.68
CA LYS A 168 3.34 33.78 9.73
C LYS A 168 3.34 34.57 8.40
N ASN A 169 4.24 34.28 7.46
CA ASN A 169 4.40 35.01 6.19
C ASN A 169 4.15 34.08 4.98
N PRO A 170 3.26 34.41 4.03
CA PRO A 170 3.04 33.60 2.82
C PRO A 170 4.15 33.75 1.75
N HIS A 171 5.01 34.76 1.85
CA HIS A 171 6.14 34.94 0.92
C HIS A 171 7.28 33.95 1.22
N HIS A 172 7.85 33.34 0.17
CA HIS A 172 8.95 32.37 0.21
C HIS A 172 8.64 31.04 0.92
N GLN A 173 7.37 30.65 0.98
CA GLN A 173 6.90 29.44 1.67
C GLN A 173 5.81 28.77 0.85
N GLY A 174 5.79 27.43 0.85
CA GLY A 174 4.80 26.65 0.12
C GLY A 174 4.90 25.15 0.37
N ALA A 175 3.81 24.44 0.14
CA ALA A 175 3.80 22.99 -0.02
C ALA A 175 4.65 22.57 -1.23
N TYR A 176 4.52 23.28 -2.35
CA TYR A 176 5.30 23.08 -3.57
C TYR A 176 5.90 24.43 -4.00
N VAL A 177 7.22 24.50 -4.22
CA VAL A 177 7.94 25.78 -4.34
C VAL A 177 8.82 25.81 -5.60
N TRP A 178 8.55 26.75 -6.52
CA TRP A 178 9.45 27.12 -7.62
C TRP A 178 10.10 28.49 -7.33
N ASN A 179 11.42 28.50 -7.17
CA ASN A 179 12.20 29.71 -6.86
C ASN A 179 12.57 30.52 -8.12
N ALA A 180 12.94 31.79 -7.93
CA ALA A 180 13.10 32.82 -8.97
C ALA A 180 13.94 32.41 -10.19
N ASP A 181 15.01 31.66 -9.98
CA ASP A 181 15.96 31.22 -11.01
C ASP A 181 16.06 29.68 -11.11
N SER A 182 15.00 28.97 -10.68
CA SER A 182 14.90 27.52 -10.88
C SER A 182 14.56 27.21 -12.34
N GLU A 183 15.53 27.22 -13.25
CA GLU A 183 15.31 26.81 -14.65
C GLU A 183 15.16 25.28 -14.76
N GLY A 184 13.98 24.84 -15.19
CA GLY A 184 13.64 23.41 -15.36
C GLY A 184 12.14 23.17 -15.40
N VAL A 185 11.63 22.55 -16.47
CA VAL A 185 10.20 22.23 -16.60
C VAL A 185 9.92 20.89 -15.91
N TRP A 186 9.26 20.97 -14.76
CA TRP A 186 8.70 19.81 -14.08
C TRP A 186 7.34 19.48 -14.69
N ILE A 187 7.09 18.19 -14.94
CA ILE A 187 5.74 17.73 -15.24
C ILE A 187 5.07 17.37 -13.90
N PHE A 188 4.04 18.13 -13.52
CA PHE A 188 3.42 18.12 -12.20
C PHE A 188 1.93 17.75 -12.29
N GLU A 189 1.52 16.64 -11.67
CA GLU A 189 0.18 16.04 -11.87
C GLU A 189 -0.41 15.46 -10.59
N ASN A 190 -1.71 15.68 -10.33
CA ASN A 190 -2.47 15.04 -9.25
C ASN A 190 -1.89 15.25 -7.82
N ASN A 191 -1.10 16.30 -7.58
CA ASN A 191 -0.55 16.58 -6.26
C ASN A 191 -1.55 17.38 -5.40
N MET A 192 -1.55 17.14 -4.10
CA MET A 192 -2.40 17.82 -3.12
C MET A 192 -1.59 18.62 -2.10
N SER A 193 -2.14 19.75 -1.65
CA SER A 193 -1.75 20.43 -0.42
C SER A 193 -2.94 20.61 0.53
N HIS A 194 -2.71 20.51 1.84
CA HIS A 194 -3.76 20.65 2.84
C HIS A 194 -3.30 21.43 4.09
N SER A 195 -4.05 22.45 4.49
CA SER A 195 -3.79 23.28 5.68
C SER A 195 -2.37 23.84 5.81
N ASN A 196 -1.76 24.23 4.71
CA ASN A 196 -0.50 24.95 4.64
C ASN A 196 -0.74 26.47 4.67
N ARG A 197 0.32 27.25 4.86
CA ARG A 197 0.20 28.70 4.64
C ARG A 197 0.02 29.03 3.16
N THR A 198 0.75 28.33 2.32
CA THR A 198 0.67 28.42 0.86
C THR A 198 0.74 27.00 0.31
N GLY A 199 -0.10 26.66 -0.66
CA GLY A 199 -0.04 25.41 -1.41
C GLY A 199 1.10 25.46 -2.43
N ILE A 200 0.81 25.84 -3.67
CA ILE A 200 1.83 26.16 -4.68
C ILE A 200 2.34 27.58 -4.47
N PHE A 201 3.66 27.75 -4.43
CA PHE A 201 4.36 29.03 -4.52
C PHE A 201 5.24 29.04 -5.77
N VAL A 202 5.05 30.03 -6.65
CA VAL A 202 5.87 30.24 -7.86
C VAL A 202 6.43 31.66 -7.88
N TRP A 203 7.75 31.75 -8.04
CA TRP A 203 8.44 33.01 -8.37
C TRP A 203 9.41 32.86 -9.57
N GLN A 204 9.53 31.65 -10.13
CA GLN A 204 10.40 31.31 -11.26
C GLN A 204 10.08 32.15 -12.51
N ASN A 205 11.07 32.91 -13.00
CA ASN A 205 10.97 33.55 -14.30
C ASN A 205 11.40 32.58 -15.40
N THR A 206 10.48 32.15 -16.26
CA THR A 206 10.71 31.16 -17.31
C THR A 206 9.91 31.47 -18.58
N GLY A 207 10.60 31.46 -19.72
CA GLY A 207 9.97 31.56 -21.05
C GLY A 207 9.33 30.25 -21.53
N ASN A 208 9.56 29.13 -20.83
CA ASN A 208 8.97 27.82 -21.17
C ASN A 208 7.58 27.66 -20.51
N ASN A 209 6.63 26.97 -21.17
CA ASN A 209 5.30 26.74 -20.59
C ASN A 209 5.32 25.60 -19.56
N HIS A 210 5.07 25.93 -18.29
CA HIS A 210 4.87 24.97 -17.21
C HIS A 210 3.41 24.55 -17.13
N THR A 211 3.13 23.24 -17.21
CA THR A 211 1.78 22.70 -17.12
C THR A 211 1.58 21.98 -15.79
N ILE A 212 0.61 22.46 -15.02
CA ILE A 212 0.22 21.95 -13.69
C ILE A 212 -1.15 21.30 -13.83
N VAL A 213 -1.23 19.98 -13.66
CA VAL A 213 -2.46 19.20 -13.93
C VAL A 213 -3.10 18.69 -12.64
N ASN A 214 -4.42 18.84 -12.49
CA ASN A 214 -5.22 18.27 -11.40
C ASN A 214 -4.66 18.56 -10.00
N TYR A 215 -4.24 19.80 -9.77
CA TYR A 215 -3.75 20.21 -8.47
C TYR A 215 -4.90 20.46 -7.48
N GLU A 216 -4.83 19.85 -6.30
CA GLU A 216 -5.84 20.00 -5.24
C GLU A 216 -5.26 20.76 -4.02
N SER A 217 -6.02 21.71 -3.49
CA SER A 217 -5.63 22.50 -2.31
C SER A 217 -6.82 22.58 -1.35
N TYR A 218 -6.66 22.12 -0.11
CA TYR A 218 -7.75 22.01 0.86
C TYR A 218 -7.43 22.70 2.19
N ASN A 219 -8.18 23.74 2.54
CA ASN A 219 -7.96 24.58 3.73
C ASN A 219 -6.56 25.23 3.82
N ASP A 220 -5.79 25.31 2.72
CA ASP A 220 -4.61 26.19 2.66
C ASP A 220 -5.05 27.66 2.74
N PHE A 221 -4.26 28.53 3.38
CA PHE A 221 -4.62 29.96 3.41
C PHE A 221 -4.56 30.60 2.01
N VAL A 222 -3.55 30.24 1.21
CA VAL A 222 -3.47 30.50 -0.23
C VAL A 222 -3.18 29.17 -0.93
N GLY A 223 -4.08 28.68 -1.76
CA GLY A 223 -3.89 27.43 -2.51
C GLY A 223 -2.87 27.56 -3.64
N ILE A 224 -2.86 28.71 -4.34
CA ILE A 224 -1.85 29.03 -5.36
C ILE A 224 -1.41 30.48 -5.18
N PHE A 225 -0.11 30.69 -5.00
CA PHE A 225 0.55 31.98 -4.98
C PHE A 225 1.51 32.06 -6.18
N HIS A 226 1.20 32.90 -7.15
CA HIS A 226 1.95 33.02 -8.40
C HIS A 226 2.51 34.46 -8.55
N GLY A 227 3.82 34.64 -8.55
CA GLY A 227 4.44 35.98 -8.46
C GLY A 227 5.66 36.22 -9.36
N ALA A 228 5.88 35.39 -10.37
CA ALA A 228 6.92 35.63 -11.38
C ALA A 228 6.53 36.75 -12.36
N TYR A 229 7.51 37.45 -12.93
CA TYR A 229 7.31 38.56 -13.88
C TYR A 229 7.29 38.10 -15.34
N ILE A 230 8.10 37.11 -15.68
CA ILE A 230 8.16 36.51 -17.02
C ILE A 230 7.90 35.02 -16.85
N ASN A 231 6.70 34.55 -17.17
CA ASN A 231 6.30 33.18 -16.92
C ASN A 231 5.25 32.76 -17.96
N SER A 232 5.24 31.48 -18.31
CA SER A 232 4.12 30.87 -19.01
C SER A 232 3.68 29.66 -18.20
N TYR A 233 2.51 29.75 -17.59
CA TYR A 233 1.99 28.70 -16.71
C TYR A 233 0.55 28.36 -17.12
N THR A 234 0.26 27.07 -17.19
CA THR A 234 -1.07 26.54 -17.50
C THR A 234 -1.48 25.60 -16.38
N TYR A 235 -2.34 26.08 -15.48
CA TYR A 235 -2.99 25.27 -14.46
C TYR A 235 -4.27 24.70 -15.06
N THR A 236 -4.41 23.37 -15.11
CA THR A 236 -5.55 22.72 -15.77
C THR A 236 -6.15 21.60 -14.92
N GLY A 237 -7.46 21.64 -14.72
CA GLY A 237 -8.17 20.78 -13.76
C GLY A 237 -7.80 21.06 -12.29
N GLY A 238 -8.39 20.30 -11.37
CA GLY A 238 -8.13 20.43 -9.93
C GLY A 238 -9.06 21.40 -9.19
N TYR A 239 -8.83 21.52 -7.87
CA TYR A 239 -9.80 22.07 -6.93
C TYR A 239 -9.13 22.83 -5.77
N LEU A 240 -9.50 24.10 -5.58
CA LEU A 240 -9.12 24.91 -4.42
C LEU A 240 -10.34 25.03 -3.48
N TYR A 241 -10.34 24.29 -2.37
CA TYR A 241 -11.39 24.34 -1.35
C TYR A 241 -10.93 25.13 -0.13
N ASN A 242 -11.71 26.14 0.26
CA ASN A 242 -11.42 27.03 1.38
C ASN A 242 -9.99 27.59 1.32
N ALA A 243 -9.56 27.97 0.12
CA ALA A 243 -8.20 28.38 -0.20
C ALA A 243 -8.20 29.41 -1.34
N LEU A 244 -7.32 30.41 -1.26
CA LEU A 244 -7.26 31.51 -2.23
C LEU A 244 -6.32 31.23 -3.41
N LEU A 245 -6.65 31.71 -4.59
CA LEU A 245 -5.69 32.01 -5.65
C LEU A 245 -5.19 33.46 -5.50
N THR A 246 -3.87 33.66 -5.60
CA THR A 246 -3.25 34.98 -5.56
C THR A 246 -2.19 35.09 -6.65
N VAL A 247 -2.43 35.95 -7.65
CA VAL A 247 -1.44 36.26 -8.69
C VAL A 247 -0.81 37.62 -8.38
N LYS A 248 0.38 37.60 -7.78
CA LYS A 248 1.14 38.78 -7.32
C LYS A 248 1.86 39.55 -8.42
N ALA A 249 2.14 38.90 -9.54
CA ALA A 249 2.64 39.53 -10.74
C ALA A 249 1.99 38.83 -11.95
N THR A 250 1.33 39.61 -12.80
CA THR A 250 0.92 39.16 -14.13
C THR A 250 2.18 38.97 -14.98
N SER A 251 2.20 37.99 -15.89
CA SER A 251 3.36 37.86 -16.75
C SER A 251 3.38 38.95 -17.83
N GLY A 252 4.56 39.54 -18.05
CA GLY A 252 4.83 40.39 -19.20
C GLY A 252 5.10 39.64 -20.52
N ASN A 253 4.97 38.31 -20.55
CA ASN A 253 5.04 37.52 -21.79
C ASN A 253 3.62 37.33 -22.38
N ALA A 254 3.51 37.39 -23.71
CA ALA A 254 2.26 37.27 -24.47
C ALA A 254 1.48 35.96 -24.27
N SER A 255 2.08 34.93 -23.66
CA SER A 255 1.44 33.65 -23.32
C SER A 255 0.69 33.68 -21.96
N GLY A 256 1.08 34.55 -21.03
CA GLY A 256 0.43 34.77 -19.73
C GLY A 256 0.37 33.56 -18.77
N VAL A 257 -0.38 33.74 -17.67
CA VAL A 257 -0.83 32.66 -16.77
C VAL A 257 -2.25 32.26 -17.16
N ARG A 258 -2.50 30.95 -17.30
CA ARG A 258 -3.81 30.38 -17.61
C ARG A 258 -4.28 29.44 -16.51
N PHE A 259 -5.57 29.54 -16.19
CA PHE A 259 -6.30 28.65 -15.31
C PHE A 259 -7.45 28.06 -16.12
N GLU A 260 -7.49 26.74 -16.29
CA GLU A 260 -8.41 26.06 -17.18
C GLU A 260 -9.14 24.95 -16.43
N LYS A 261 -10.48 24.90 -16.50
CA LYS A 261 -11.31 23.84 -15.90
C LYS A 261 -11.08 23.63 -14.39
N MET A 262 -10.55 24.65 -13.70
CA MET A 262 -10.31 24.62 -12.25
C MET A 262 -11.58 24.96 -11.47
N THR A 263 -11.76 24.36 -10.29
CA THR A 263 -12.80 24.78 -9.34
C THR A 263 -12.21 25.59 -8.19
N PHE A 264 -12.74 26.79 -7.97
CA PHE A 264 -12.42 27.69 -6.86
C PHE A 264 -13.62 27.77 -5.91
N ASP A 265 -13.50 27.20 -4.72
CA ASP A 265 -14.57 27.06 -3.75
C ASP A 265 -14.21 27.78 -2.44
N GLY A 266 -14.89 28.89 -2.17
CA GLY A 266 -14.65 29.72 -0.99
C GLY A 266 -15.15 29.13 0.32
N ALA A 267 -15.81 27.96 0.30
CA ALA A 267 -16.40 27.26 1.45
C ALA A 267 -17.26 28.15 2.37
N ASN A 268 -17.86 29.21 1.82
CA ASN A 268 -18.57 30.28 2.51
C ASN A 268 -17.74 30.98 3.62
N LYS A 269 -16.41 30.98 3.51
CA LYS A 269 -15.51 31.67 4.45
C LYS A 269 -14.91 32.94 3.87
N HIS A 270 -14.47 32.91 2.61
CA HIS A 270 -13.76 34.02 1.96
C HIS A 270 -14.69 35.02 1.25
N ALA A 271 -14.30 36.29 1.22
CA ALA A 271 -15.00 37.34 0.45
C ALA A 271 -14.84 37.15 -1.06
N PHE A 272 -13.64 36.73 -1.48
CA PHE A 272 -13.27 36.37 -2.84
C PHE A 272 -12.46 35.08 -2.86
N VAL A 273 -12.29 34.47 -4.04
CA VAL A 273 -11.51 33.23 -4.20
C VAL A 273 -10.28 33.38 -5.09
N ALA A 274 -10.24 34.40 -5.95
CA ALA A 274 -9.07 34.76 -6.74
C ALA A 274 -8.72 36.25 -6.60
N GLU A 275 -7.43 36.58 -6.54
CA GLU A 275 -6.93 37.96 -6.42
C GLU A 275 -5.80 38.25 -7.42
N LEU A 276 -5.89 39.37 -8.15
CA LEU A 276 -4.92 39.79 -9.18
C LEU A 276 -4.24 41.14 -8.85
N PHE A 277 -2.91 41.11 -8.82
CA PHE A 277 -2.01 42.26 -8.66
C PHE A 277 -1.32 42.60 -9.99
N PRO A 278 -0.90 43.86 -10.20
CA PRO A 278 -0.24 44.28 -11.44
C PRO A 278 1.20 43.75 -11.51
N SER A 279 1.72 43.51 -12.72
CA SER A 279 3.17 43.35 -12.92
C SER A 279 3.89 44.70 -12.77
N PRO A 280 5.09 44.75 -12.16
CA PRO A 280 5.97 45.92 -12.24
C PRO A 280 6.74 46.02 -13.57
N VAL A 281 6.54 45.07 -14.50
CA VAL A 281 7.16 45.07 -15.83
C VAL A 281 6.14 45.52 -16.87
N THR A 282 6.49 46.51 -17.69
CA THR A 282 5.65 46.97 -18.80
C THR A 282 5.43 45.85 -19.81
N SER A 283 4.17 45.51 -20.07
CA SER A 283 3.76 44.61 -21.13
C SER A 283 2.54 45.18 -21.85
N GLY A 284 2.52 45.08 -23.18
CA GLY A 284 1.34 45.42 -23.98
C GLY A 284 0.29 44.31 -24.01
N ALA A 285 0.44 43.26 -23.19
CA ALA A 285 -0.16 41.95 -23.43
C ALA A 285 -0.48 41.17 -22.13
N ASP A 286 -1.00 41.83 -21.11
CA ASP A 286 -1.46 41.16 -19.89
C ASP A 286 -2.71 40.30 -20.18
N TYR A 287 -2.59 38.98 -20.04
CA TYR A 287 -3.66 38.03 -20.35
C TYR A 287 -3.79 36.90 -19.32
N ASN A 288 -3.99 37.24 -18.05
CA ASN A 288 -4.40 36.22 -17.07
C ASN A 288 -5.78 35.68 -17.46
N ALA A 289 -5.84 34.43 -17.94
CA ALA A 289 -7.07 33.85 -18.48
C ALA A 289 -7.60 32.73 -17.59
N PHE A 290 -8.88 32.84 -17.23
CA PHE A 290 -9.68 31.79 -16.62
C PHE A 290 -10.62 31.24 -17.69
N ARG A 291 -10.56 29.94 -17.96
CA ARG A 291 -11.35 29.29 -19.02
C ARG A 291 -12.07 28.07 -18.47
N GLU A 292 -13.39 28.02 -18.62
CA GLU A 292 -14.24 26.90 -18.15
C GLU A 292 -14.08 26.62 -16.63
N CYS A 293 -13.59 27.60 -15.87
CA CYS A 293 -13.40 27.50 -14.43
C CYS A 293 -14.74 27.70 -13.69
N THR A 294 -14.90 27.04 -12.55
CA THR A 294 -16.08 27.19 -11.68
C THR A 294 -15.70 27.92 -10.41
N PHE A 295 -16.40 29.01 -10.10
CA PHE A 295 -16.21 29.81 -8.88
C PHE A 295 -17.47 29.71 -8.02
N LYS A 296 -17.34 29.24 -6.78
CA LYS A 296 -18.50 29.01 -5.90
C LYS A 296 -18.23 29.31 -4.43
N ASN A 297 -19.31 29.47 -3.66
CA ASN A 297 -19.28 29.59 -2.19
C ASN A 297 -18.38 30.72 -1.65
N TYR A 298 -18.34 31.87 -2.34
CA TYR A 298 -17.65 33.08 -1.90
C TYR A 298 -18.68 34.16 -1.49
N LYS A 299 -18.31 35.07 -0.59
CA LYS A 299 -19.28 36.01 0.03
C LYS A 299 -19.56 37.28 -0.78
N ASP A 300 -18.67 37.73 -1.66
CA ASP A 300 -18.86 38.97 -2.44
C ASP A 300 -18.58 38.77 -3.93
N VAL A 301 -17.32 38.60 -4.34
CA VAL A 301 -16.89 38.54 -5.76
C VAL A 301 -15.97 37.34 -6.03
N ALA A 302 -16.07 36.69 -7.19
CA ALA A 302 -15.16 35.60 -7.52
C ALA A 302 -13.71 36.08 -7.68
N LEU A 303 -13.53 37.13 -8.49
CA LEU A 303 -12.24 37.73 -8.84
C LEU A 303 -12.10 39.14 -8.25
N SER A 304 -11.15 39.33 -7.34
CA SER A 304 -10.75 40.62 -6.79
C SER A 304 -9.55 41.19 -7.55
N VAL A 305 -9.62 42.45 -7.94
CA VAL A 305 -8.55 43.17 -8.65
C VAL A 305 -7.95 44.21 -7.69
N ASN A 306 -6.67 44.03 -7.30
CA ASN A 306 -6.05 44.77 -6.19
C ASN A 306 -4.72 45.45 -6.55
N THR A 307 -4.65 46.78 -6.54
CA THR A 307 -3.48 47.61 -6.90
C THR A 307 -2.74 48.12 -5.67
N PHE A 308 -1.43 48.32 -5.85
CA PHE A 308 -0.66 49.32 -5.11
C PHE A 308 -0.22 50.42 -6.08
N LEU A 309 0.26 51.56 -5.57
CA LEU A 309 0.59 52.76 -6.36
C LEU A 309 1.78 52.51 -7.31
N LEU A 310 1.49 52.15 -8.57
CA LEU A 310 2.41 52.18 -9.71
C LEU A 310 1.94 53.28 -10.68
N SER A 311 2.88 53.98 -11.31
CA SER A 311 2.59 55.05 -12.27
C SER A 311 2.30 54.53 -13.68
N ASP A 312 1.39 55.23 -14.36
CA ASP A 312 1.04 55.10 -15.78
C ASP A 312 0.84 53.66 -16.29
N GLU A 313 1.52 53.26 -17.37
CA GLU A 313 1.17 52.05 -18.12
C GLU A 313 1.38 50.74 -17.33
N ASN A 314 2.28 50.75 -16.33
CA ASN A 314 2.53 49.63 -15.40
C ASN A 314 1.32 49.30 -14.50
N ALA A 315 0.28 50.12 -14.49
CA ALA A 315 -0.92 49.90 -13.69
C ALA A 315 -2.14 49.39 -14.48
N ARG A 316 -1.99 49.13 -15.79
CA ARG A 316 -3.03 48.43 -16.55
C ARG A 316 -3.12 46.98 -16.06
N LYS A 317 -4.34 46.44 -16.02
CA LYS A 317 -4.59 45.07 -15.56
C LYS A 317 -5.66 44.44 -16.39
N HIS A 318 -5.39 43.23 -16.86
CA HIS A 318 -6.25 42.52 -17.77
C HIS A 318 -6.39 41.06 -17.33
N GLY A 319 -7.59 40.73 -16.87
CA GLY A 319 -8.04 39.36 -16.63
C GLY A 319 -9.10 38.99 -17.67
N SER A 320 -9.14 37.72 -18.07
CA SER A 320 -10.19 37.19 -18.96
C SER A 320 -10.98 36.08 -18.27
N LEU A 321 -12.31 36.15 -18.32
CA LEU A 321 -13.24 35.13 -17.83
C LEU A 321 -13.98 34.55 -19.04
N ILE A 322 -13.63 33.32 -19.44
CA ILE A 322 -14.07 32.69 -20.69
C ILE A 322 -14.86 31.42 -20.36
N LYS A 323 -16.17 31.40 -20.63
CA LYS A 323 -17.08 30.29 -20.33
C LYS A 323 -17.04 29.80 -18.86
N CYS A 324 -16.71 30.68 -17.92
CA CYS A 324 -16.63 30.35 -16.49
C CYS A 324 -18.01 30.35 -15.80
N ASN A 325 -18.18 29.52 -14.76
CA ASN A 325 -19.39 29.41 -13.95
C ASN A 325 -19.22 30.13 -12.61
N PHE A 326 -20.29 30.74 -12.09
CA PHE A 326 -20.27 31.58 -10.88
C PHE A 326 -21.52 31.39 -10.02
N THR A 327 -21.41 31.41 -8.69
CA THR A 327 -22.57 31.42 -7.77
C THR A 327 -22.95 32.81 -7.25
N GLY A 328 -22.27 33.87 -7.68
CA GLY A 328 -22.46 35.23 -7.20
C GLY A 328 -21.85 36.26 -8.15
N LYS A 329 -21.45 37.45 -7.65
CA LYS A 329 -20.83 38.48 -8.50
C LYS A 329 -19.50 37.97 -9.07
N MET A 330 -19.17 38.35 -10.30
CA MET A 330 -17.97 37.87 -10.99
C MET A 330 -16.69 38.62 -10.59
N VAL A 331 -16.75 39.96 -10.53
CA VAL A 331 -15.56 40.83 -10.43
C VAL A 331 -15.77 41.94 -9.39
N GLY A 332 -14.73 42.26 -8.63
CA GLY A 332 -14.66 43.45 -7.77
C GLY A 332 -13.30 44.14 -7.85
N PHE A 333 -13.28 45.44 -7.55
CA PHE A 333 -12.09 46.29 -7.58
C PHE A 333 -11.86 46.92 -6.20
N THR A 334 -10.63 46.92 -5.69
CA THR A 334 -10.31 47.61 -4.44
C THR A 334 -10.29 49.13 -4.65
N LYS A 335 -10.54 49.93 -3.61
CA LYS A 335 -10.58 51.41 -3.70
C LYS A 335 -9.32 52.06 -4.28
N ALA A 336 -8.17 51.39 -4.20
CA ALA A 336 -6.90 51.84 -4.76
C ALA A 336 -6.75 51.55 -6.26
N SER A 337 -7.73 50.89 -6.89
CA SER A 337 -7.71 50.56 -8.32
C SER A 337 -7.66 51.83 -9.16
N LEU A 338 -6.89 51.77 -10.24
CA LEU A 338 -6.87 52.80 -11.26
C LEU A 338 -7.95 52.46 -12.31
N TYR A 339 -8.67 53.47 -12.77
CA TYR A 339 -9.81 53.35 -13.70
C TYR A 339 -9.54 52.53 -14.97
N ASN A 340 -8.26 52.35 -15.35
CA ASN A 340 -7.82 51.59 -16.52
C ASN A 340 -7.76 50.05 -16.32
N SER A 341 -7.95 49.53 -15.10
CA SER A 341 -8.05 48.09 -14.84
C SER A 341 -9.33 47.51 -15.43
N LYS A 342 -9.22 46.43 -16.21
CA LYS A 342 -10.32 45.82 -16.98
C LYS A 342 -10.34 44.30 -16.84
N VAL A 343 -11.52 43.71 -16.69
CA VAL A 343 -11.74 42.27 -16.83
C VAL A 343 -12.64 42.02 -18.04
N PHE A 344 -12.14 41.26 -19.00
CA PHE A 344 -12.86 40.85 -20.20
C PHE A 344 -13.67 39.58 -19.91
N ILE A 345 -14.94 39.56 -20.30
CA ILE A 345 -15.87 38.47 -19.98
C ILE A 345 -16.52 37.98 -21.28
N GLN A 346 -16.29 36.71 -21.60
CA GLN A 346 -16.93 36.00 -22.71
C GLN A 346 -17.70 34.81 -22.12
N PRO A 347 -19.03 34.92 -21.93
CA PRO A 347 -19.84 33.83 -21.40
C PRO A 347 -19.95 32.67 -22.39
N ALA A 348 -20.46 31.52 -21.95
CA ALA A 348 -20.79 30.41 -22.85
C ALA A 348 -21.89 30.78 -23.85
N THR A 349 -22.84 31.62 -23.41
CA THR A 349 -23.93 32.18 -24.21
C THR A 349 -24.19 33.62 -23.78
N GLY A 350 -24.41 34.54 -24.72
CA GLY A 350 -24.71 35.95 -24.45
C GLY A 350 -23.63 36.93 -24.94
N ASN A 351 -23.80 38.21 -24.58
CA ASN A 351 -22.91 39.28 -25.04
C ASN A 351 -21.57 39.26 -24.29
N CYS A 352 -20.48 39.48 -25.02
CA CYS A 352 -19.18 39.73 -24.39
C CYS A 352 -19.13 41.15 -23.81
N SER A 353 -18.37 41.33 -22.73
CA SER A 353 -18.26 42.61 -22.04
C SER A 353 -16.87 42.84 -21.48
N VAL A 354 -16.57 44.11 -21.18
CA VAL A 354 -15.42 44.50 -20.36
C VAL A 354 -15.91 45.26 -19.13
N VAL A 355 -15.48 44.79 -17.97
CA VAL A 355 -15.84 45.33 -16.66
C VAL A 355 -14.64 46.10 -16.09
N SER A 356 -14.87 47.31 -15.61
CA SER A 356 -13.86 48.18 -15.01
C SER A 356 -14.45 48.95 -13.83
N GLN A 357 -13.62 49.68 -13.08
CA GLN A 357 -14.10 50.61 -12.06
C GLN A 357 -14.94 51.76 -12.64
N ALA A 358 -14.76 52.11 -13.92
CA ALA A 358 -15.58 53.09 -14.62
C ALA A 358 -16.95 52.54 -15.08
N GLY A 359 -17.19 51.24 -14.92
CA GLY A 359 -18.43 50.56 -15.34
C GLY A 359 -18.19 49.39 -16.29
N THR A 360 -19.28 48.90 -16.88
CA THR A 360 -19.27 47.77 -17.84
C THR A 360 -19.68 48.26 -19.22
N SER A 361 -18.97 47.82 -20.26
CA SER A 361 -19.33 48.07 -21.67
C SER A 361 -19.35 46.77 -22.47
N LYS A 362 -20.18 46.70 -23.52
CA LYS A 362 -20.21 45.56 -24.45
C LYS A 362 -19.00 45.61 -25.38
N ILE A 363 -18.52 44.43 -25.78
CA ILE A 363 -17.47 44.24 -26.77
C ILE A 363 -17.83 43.05 -27.67
N GLU A 364 -17.17 42.96 -28.82
CA GLU A 364 -17.22 41.76 -29.66
C GLU A 364 -16.53 40.56 -28.97
N PRO A 365 -16.83 39.31 -29.39
CA PRO A 365 -16.09 38.12 -28.97
C PRO A 365 -14.57 38.29 -29.16
N PHE A 366 -13.82 37.96 -28.11
CA PHE A 366 -12.36 38.22 -28.05
C PHE A 366 -11.53 36.95 -27.86
N ALA A 367 -12.16 35.81 -27.60
CA ALA A 367 -11.55 34.50 -27.45
C ALA A 367 -12.20 33.48 -28.39
N PRO A 368 -11.46 32.42 -28.82
CA PRO A 368 -11.99 31.41 -29.72
C PRO A 368 -13.11 30.58 -29.09
N TYR A 369 -14.11 30.22 -29.91
CA TYR A 369 -15.23 29.37 -29.50
C TYR A 369 -14.84 27.90 -29.37
N VAL A 370 -14.00 27.41 -30.29
CA VAL A 370 -13.33 26.12 -30.19
C VAL A 370 -12.07 26.29 -29.35
N TYR A 371 -11.94 25.46 -28.32
CA TYR A 371 -10.71 25.33 -27.55
C TYR A 371 -10.53 23.86 -27.20
N GLY A 372 -9.33 23.35 -27.45
CA GLY A 372 -9.11 21.91 -27.44
C GLY A 372 -8.83 21.33 -26.07
N LYS A 373 -8.48 20.06 -26.09
CA LYS A 373 -8.10 19.23 -24.95
C LYS A 373 -6.72 18.56 -25.16
N GLY A 374 -5.95 19.12 -26.09
CA GLY A 374 -4.57 18.72 -26.39
C GLY A 374 -3.62 18.83 -25.21
N ARG A 375 -2.56 18.03 -25.25
CA ARG A 375 -1.52 17.93 -24.21
C ARG A 375 -0.12 18.30 -24.70
N GLY A 376 0.04 18.59 -26.00
CA GLY A 376 1.33 18.78 -26.66
C GLY A 376 1.54 17.82 -27.83
N LEU A 377 2.66 17.99 -28.52
CA LEU A 377 3.10 17.08 -29.60
C LEU A 377 4.14 16.09 -29.06
N LYS A 378 4.28 14.92 -29.72
CA LYS A 378 5.42 14.03 -29.49
C LYS A 378 6.66 14.68 -30.09
N GLY A 379 7.61 15.08 -29.26
CA GLY A 379 8.94 15.52 -29.65
C GLY A 379 9.95 14.37 -29.59
N GLU A 380 10.60 14.08 -30.70
CA GLU A 380 11.78 13.22 -30.81
C GLU A 380 13.03 14.11 -30.95
N TYR A 381 14.06 13.82 -30.17
CA TYR A 381 15.26 14.64 -30.03
C TYR A 381 16.50 13.83 -30.39
N PHE A 382 17.44 14.42 -31.13
CA PHE A 382 18.58 13.72 -31.73
C PHE A 382 19.88 14.49 -31.53
N ASN A 383 20.95 13.76 -31.23
CA ASN A 383 22.33 14.23 -31.34
C ASN A 383 22.73 14.21 -32.83
N GLY A 384 23.27 15.34 -33.31
CA GLY A 384 23.49 15.57 -34.74
C GLY A 384 22.38 16.38 -35.40
N GLY A 385 22.70 17.01 -36.53
CA GLY A 385 21.85 18.01 -37.20
C GLY A 385 20.87 17.45 -38.23
N ASN A 386 20.78 16.13 -38.36
CA ASN A 386 20.03 15.44 -39.40
C ASN A 386 19.54 14.05 -38.94
N PHE A 387 19.02 13.97 -37.70
CA PHE A 387 18.38 12.79 -37.11
C PHE A 387 19.29 11.56 -36.90
N GLU A 388 20.60 11.77 -36.76
CA GLU A 388 21.63 10.72 -36.78
C GLU A 388 21.53 9.77 -35.59
N GLN A 389 21.39 10.30 -34.36
CA GLN A 389 21.28 9.48 -33.15
C GLN A 389 20.19 10.01 -32.22
N ARG A 390 19.06 9.30 -32.10
CA ARG A 390 17.97 9.67 -31.18
C ARG A 390 18.46 9.65 -29.73
N ALA A 391 18.37 10.78 -29.06
CA ALA A 391 18.77 11.01 -27.67
C ALA A 391 17.62 10.68 -26.70
N PHE A 392 16.42 11.22 -26.93
CA PHE A 392 15.23 10.97 -26.11
C PHE A 392 13.94 11.37 -26.83
N THR A 393 12.80 11.10 -26.19
CA THR A 393 11.47 11.55 -26.62
C THR A 393 10.71 12.15 -25.44
N ARG A 394 9.86 13.15 -25.67
CA ARG A 394 8.90 13.66 -24.66
C ARG A 394 7.64 14.24 -25.32
N ILE A 395 6.62 14.56 -24.52
CA ILE A 395 5.51 15.39 -24.97
C ILE A 395 5.85 16.86 -24.68
N ASP A 396 5.91 17.68 -25.72
CA ASP A 396 6.14 19.12 -25.60
C ASP A 396 4.80 19.85 -25.59
N SER A 397 4.43 20.41 -24.43
CA SER A 397 3.15 21.10 -24.23
C SER A 397 2.98 22.28 -25.19
N MET A 398 4.05 23.04 -25.43
CA MET A 398 4.13 24.12 -26.44
C MET A 398 5.56 24.17 -26.97
N ILE A 399 5.73 24.42 -28.27
CA ILE A 399 7.06 24.61 -28.87
C ILE A 399 7.47 26.07 -28.69
N MET A 400 8.05 26.39 -27.54
CA MET A 400 8.37 27.75 -27.08
C MET A 400 9.77 27.81 -26.46
N PHE A 401 10.77 27.29 -27.17
CA PHE A 401 12.16 27.33 -26.73
C PHE A 401 12.75 28.69 -27.10
N GLN A 402 12.58 29.72 -26.25
CA GLN A 402 12.93 31.10 -26.62
C GLN A 402 14.43 31.27 -26.86
N GLN A 403 15.25 31.19 -25.81
CA GLN A 403 16.71 31.09 -25.86
C GLN A 403 17.21 30.48 -24.54
N TRP A 404 18.11 29.49 -24.60
CA TRP A 404 18.81 28.97 -23.41
C TRP A 404 20.08 29.80 -23.16
N VAL A 405 19.92 31.02 -22.61
CA VAL A 405 20.99 32.02 -22.35
C VAL A 405 21.43 31.91 -20.89
N VAL A 406 22.61 31.38 -20.56
CA VAL A 406 23.91 32.07 -20.58
C VAL A 406 23.92 33.42 -19.82
N ASN A 407 23.76 33.40 -18.49
CA ASN A 407 24.90 33.67 -17.59
C ASN A 407 24.56 33.53 -16.09
N LYS A 408 24.66 32.31 -15.55
CA LYS A 408 24.91 32.05 -14.11
C LYS A 408 26.02 31.01 -13.87
N LYS A 409 27.01 30.97 -14.77
CA LYS A 409 28.27 30.19 -14.70
C LYS A 409 28.17 28.64 -14.54
N PHE A 410 27.01 28.07 -14.23
CA PHE A 410 26.83 26.65 -13.85
C PHE A 410 25.48 26.01 -14.27
N ALA A 411 24.65 26.66 -15.09
CA ALA A 411 23.41 26.05 -15.60
C ALA A 411 23.69 25.18 -16.86
N PRO A 412 23.00 24.04 -17.05
CA PRO A 412 23.29 23.09 -18.14
C PRO A 412 23.08 23.69 -19.54
N HIS A 413 23.92 23.27 -20.48
CA HIS A 413 23.94 23.75 -21.87
C HIS A 413 23.15 22.78 -22.77
N GLY A 414 22.22 23.28 -23.59
CA GLY A 414 21.46 22.48 -24.58
C GLY A 414 19.95 22.42 -24.30
N VAL A 415 19.15 21.83 -25.20
CA VAL A 415 17.67 21.76 -25.08
C VAL A 415 17.19 20.72 -24.05
N HIS A 416 18.09 19.83 -23.63
CA HIS A 416 17.95 18.84 -22.56
C HIS A 416 19.34 18.28 -22.25
N HIS A 417 19.60 17.83 -21.02
CA HIS A 417 20.88 17.19 -20.65
C HIS A 417 21.35 16.00 -21.52
N LYS A 418 20.44 15.37 -22.27
CA LYS A 418 20.72 14.20 -23.15
C LYS A 418 21.25 14.60 -24.54
N ILE A 419 21.29 15.90 -24.82
CA ILE A 419 21.90 16.48 -26.03
C ILE A 419 23.36 16.81 -25.73
N ALA A 420 24.28 16.11 -26.37
CA ALA A 420 25.69 16.06 -25.99
C ALA A 420 26.53 17.25 -26.50
N ASN A 421 26.02 18.04 -27.44
CA ASN A 421 26.71 19.20 -28.00
C ASN A 421 25.73 20.20 -28.63
N ASP A 422 26.26 21.33 -29.09
CA ASP A 422 25.51 22.41 -29.75
C ASP A 422 25.07 22.08 -31.21
N ARG A 423 25.09 20.80 -31.62
CA ARG A 423 24.52 20.29 -32.89
C ARG A 423 23.45 19.22 -32.63
N PHE A 424 22.20 19.59 -32.86
CA PHE A 424 21.06 18.70 -32.60
C PHE A 424 19.97 18.88 -33.65
N SER A 425 19.04 17.93 -33.66
CA SER A 425 17.83 17.97 -34.46
C SER A 425 16.64 17.47 -33.66
N MET A 426 15.47 17.98 -33.99
CA MET A 426 14.21 17.74 -33.31
C MET A 426 13.12 17.47 -34.34
N ARG A 427 12.26 16.50 -34.07
CA ARG A 427 11.05 16.22 -34.85
C ARG A 427 9.85 16.22 -33.93
N TRP A 428 8.85 17.03 -34.23
CA TRP A 428 7.56 16.98 -33.57
C TRP A 428 6.51 16.35 -34.49
N THR A 429 5.76 15.38 -33.97
CA THR A 429 4.66 14.72 -34.68
C THR A 429 3.38 14.70 -33.86
N GLY A 430 2.25 14.87 -34.51
CA GLY A 430 0.95 14.87 -33.84
C GLY A 430 -0.16 15.40 -34.73
N PHE A 431 -1.12 16.08 -34.11
CA PHE A 431 -2.13 16.90 -34.76
C PHE A 431 -2.14 18.34 -34.22
N VAL A 432 -2.51 19.28 -35.08
CA VAL A 432 -2.91 20.64 -34.71
C VAL A 432 -4.41 20.81 -34.96
N GLU A 433 -5.14 21.35 -33.99
CA GLU A 433 -6.58 21.63 -34.08
C GLU A 433 -6.84 23.12 -34.28
N ALA A 434 -7.53 23.50 -35.37
CA ALA A 434 -7.83 24.90 -35.64
C ALA A 434 -8.91 25.46 -34.70
N GLN A 435 -8.74 26.73 -34.29
CA GLN A 435 -9.67 27.46 -33.41
C GLN A 435 -10.78 28.20 -34.17
N TYR A 436 -10.58 28.46 -35.47
CA TYR A 436 -11.47 29.18 -36.37
C TYR A 436 -11.51 28.49 -37.74
N SER A 437 -12.58 28.70 -38.52
CA SER A 437 -12.69 28.21 -39.90
C SER A 437 -12.15 29.26 -40.86
N GLU A 438 -10.83 29.35 -40.97
CA GLU A 438 -10.11 30.45 -41.58
C GLU A 438 -8.80 29.99 -42.26
N PRO A 439 -8.19 30.82 -43.14
CA PRO A 439 -6.83 30.59 -43.59
C PRO A 439 -5.81 30.87 -42.48
N TYR A 440 -5.04 29.84 -42.11
CA TYR A 440 -3.96 29.92 -41.12
C TYR A 440 -2.60 30.10 -41.79
N ARG A 441 -1.71 30.87 -41.16
CA ARG A 441 -0.26 30.85 -41.43
C ARG A 441 0.47 30.30 -40.21
N PHE A 442 1.41 29.40 -40.43
CA PHE A 442 2.33 28.93 -39.40
C PHE A 442 3.66 29.64 -39.54
N LYS A 443 4.32 29.92 -38.41
CA LYS A 443 5.63 30.55 -38.36
C LYS A 443 6.54 29.83 -37.37
N PHE A 444 7.75 29.53 -37.82
CA PHE A 444 8.88 29.25 -36.95
C PHE A 444 9.76 30.49 -36.81
N THR A 445 10.29 30.73 -35.60
CA THR A 445 11.40 31.67 -35.37
C THR A 445 12.45 31.03 -34.48
N GLY A 446 13.71 31.45 -34.64
CA GLY A 446 14.85 30.89 -33.91
C GLY A 446 16.04 30.60 -34.81
N GLY A 447 17.12 30.12 -34.21
CA GLY A 447 18.30 29.66 -34.94
C GLY A 447 18.03 28.37 -35.72
N GLY A 448 19.00 27.96 -36.55
CA GLY A 448 18.95 26.67 -37.23
C GLY A 448 17.93 26.54 -38.36
N GLY A 449 17.73 25.32 -38.87
CA GLY A 449 16.85 24.94 -39.98
C GLY A 449 15.43 24.56 -39.56
N PHE A 450 14.47 24.64 -40.48
CA PHE A 450 13.06 24.28 -40.24
C PHE A 450 12.41 23.57 -41.44
N ARG A 451 11.59 22.54 -41.18
CA ARG A 451 10.65 21.94 -42.16
C ARG A 451 9.31 21.66 -41.50
N MET A 452 8.23 21.68 -42.27
CA MET A 452 6.88 21.41 -41.76
C MET A 452 6.00 20.76 -42.82
N TRP A 453 5.20 19.80 -42.38
CA TRP A 453 4.14 19.14 -43.13
C TRP A 453 2.81 19.28 -42.40
N VAL A 454 1.73 19.46 -43.17
CA VAL A 454 0.34 19.46 -42.69
C VAL A 454 -0.46 18.53 -43.58
N ASN A 455 -1.16 17.54 -43.02
CA ASN A 455 -1.80 16.45 -43.77
C ASN A 455 -0.82 15.79 -44.76
N ASP A 456 0.39 15.51 -44.27
CA ASP A 456 1.54 14.92 -44.98
C ASP A 456 2.06 15.69 -46.21
N VAL A 457 1.46 16.83 -46.54
CA VAL A 457 1.94 17.78 -47.57
C VAL A 457 2.99 18.71 -46.96
N GLN A 458 4.15 18.83 -47.60
CA GLN A 458 5.20 19.75 -47.15
C GLN A 458 4.81 21.20 -47.41
N VAL A 459 4.64 21.98 -46.33
CA VAL A 459 4.22 23.39 -46.38
C VAL A 459 5.36 24.37 -46.03
N MET A 460 6.49 23.83 -45.56
CA MET A 460 7.72 24.56 -45.29
C MET A 460 8.92 23.65 -45.55
N ASP A 461 9.87 24.12 -46.36
CA ASP A 461 11.20 23.52 -46.48
C ASP A 461 12.25 24.62 -46.49
N ASP A 462 12.94 24.80 -45.37
CA ASP A 462 14.06 25.73 -45.30
C ASP A 462 15.12 25.23 -44.30
N TRP A 463 15.62 24.03 -44.61
CA TRP A 463 16.60 23.22 -43.86
C TRP A 463 18.05 23.72 -43.99
N LYS A 464 18.24 25.03 -43.79
CA LYS A 464 19.55 25.71 -43.74
C LYS A 464 19.79 26.32 -42.36
N GLU A 465 21.05 26.45 -41.97
CA GLU A 465 21.42 27.10 -40.70
C GLU A 465 21.01 28.57 -40.69
N ARG A 466 20.47 29.03 -39.55
CA ARG A 466 20.22 30.44 -39.23
C ARG A 466 20.92 30.81 -37.94
N HIS A 467 21.43 32.04 -37.88
CA HIS A 467 22.16 32.51 -36.70
C HIS A 467 21.38 33.51 -35.84
N ASP A 468 20.39 34.21 -36.41
CA ASP A 468 19.57 35.17 -35.67
C ASP A 468 18.28 34.50 -35.15
N VAL A 469 17.89 34.78 -33.91
CA VAL A 469 16.62 34.27 -33.35
C VAL A 469 15.39 35.05 -33.81
N THR A 470 15.60 36.20 -34.45
CA THR A 470 14.56 37.02 -35.07
C THR A 470 14.23 36.57 -36.50
N ASP A 471 15.08 35.74 -37.13
CA ASP A 471 14.78 35.11 -38.41
C ASP A 471 13.50 34.27 -38.30
N ALA A 472 12.66 34.36 -39.33
CA ALA A 472 11.36 33.71 -39.36
C ALA A 472 11.12 32.97 -40.68
N VAL A 473 10.57 31.75 -40.59
CA VAL A 473 10.07 31.01 -41.76
C VAL A 473 8.56 30.90 -41.62
N ILE A 474 7.81 31.33 -42.65
CA ILE A 474 6.36 31.47 -42.62
C ILE A 474 5.75 30.68 -43.78
N THR A 475 4.71 29.89 -43.52
CA THR A 475 3.98 29.16 -44.58
C THR A 475 3.13 30.09 -45.44
N LYS A 476 2.79 29.65 -46.65
CA LYS A 476 1.61 30.19 -47.34
C LYS A 476 0.35 29.93 -46.48
N PRO A 477 -0.75 30.70 -46.68
CA PRO A 477 -2.01 30.43 -45.98
C PRO A 477 -2.56 29.04 -46.31
N ILE A 478 -2.96 28.28 -45.29
CA ILE A 478 -3.55 26.95 -45.37
C ILE A 478 -4.99 27.07 -44.86
N GLN A 479 -5.98 26.63 -45.64
CA GLN A 479 -7.37 26.64 -45.17
C GLN A 479 -7.57 25.58 -44.08
N MET A 480 -8.10 25.98 -42.94
CA MET A 480 -8.43 25.08 -41.83
C MET A 480 -9.85 25.34 -41.32
N GLU A 481 -10.48 24.31 -40.76
CA GLU A 481 -11.84 24.31 -40.23
C GLU A 481 -11.80 24.23 -38.70
N ALA A 482 -12.59 25.05 -38.00
CA ALA A 482 -12.62 25.08 -36.54
C ALA A 482 -12.98 23.70 -35.95
N GLY A 483 -12.20 23.23 -34.97
CA GLY A 483 -12.40 21.94 -34.30
C GLY A 483 -11.92 20.73 -35.10
N LYS A 484 -11.44 20.92 -36.33
CA LYS A 484 -10.83 19.86 -37.13
C LYS A 484 -9.34 19.74 -36.79
N GLN A 485 -8.90 18.50 -36.61
CA GLN A 485 -7.51 18.14 -36.43
C GLN A 485 -6.84 17.88 -37.79
N TYR A 486 -5.60 18.34 -37.91
CA TYR A 486 -4.76 18.19 -39.09
C TYR A 486 -3.46 17.51 -38.64
N THR A 487 -3.00 16.47 -39.34
CA THR A 487 -1.71 15.84 -38.99
C THR A 487 -0.62 16.89 -39.16
N ILE A 488 0.30 16.96 -38.21
CA ILE A 488 1.41 17.90 -38.24
C ILE A 488 2.72 17.15 -38.00
N ARG A 489 3.67 17.32 -38.91
CA ARG A 489 5.08 17.00 -38.68
C ARG A 489 5.86 18.29 -38.77
N MET A 490 6.70 18.55 -37.79
CA MET A 490 7.62 19.68 -37.78
C MET A 490 9.01 19.17 -37.49
N GLU A 491 10.01 19.76 -38.12
CA GLU A 491 11.40 19.40 -37.96
C GLU A 491 12.23 20.65 -37.80
N HIS A 492 13.23 20.57 -36.93
CA HIS A 492 14.20 21.62 -36.69
C HIS A 492 15.59 21.01 -36.54
N ASN A 493 16.63 21.70 -37.01
CA ASN A 493 18.01 21.40 -36.65
C ASN A 493 18.75 22.68 -36.24
N ASN A 494 19.87 22.52 -35.54
CA ASN A 494 20.81 23.58 -35.23
C ASN A 494 22.22 23.02 -35.46
N LEU A 495 23.05 23.73 -36.22
CA LEU A 495 24.37 23.28 -36.69
C LEU A 495 25.54 24.11 -36.14
N SER A 496 25.28 25.29 -35.58
CA SER A 496 26.29 26.28 -35.15
C SER A 496 26.19 26.74 -33.70
N GLY A 497 25.20 26.27 -32.95
CA GLY A 497 25.00 26.61 -31.53
C GLY A 497 24.12 27.83 -31.28
N THR A 498 23.36 28.27 -32.28
CA THR A 498 22.36 29.34 -32.14
C THR A 498 21.07 28.74 -31.56
N ARG A 499 20.54 29.38 -30.52
CA ARG A 499 19.70 28.68 -29.52
C ARG A 499 18.27 29.17 -29.56
N GLY A 500 17.35 28.24 -29.77
CA GLY A 500 15.91 28.47 -29.63
C GLY A 500 15.11 28.11 -30.90
N CYS A 501 13.88 27.68 -30.68
CA CYS A 501 12.89 27.34 -31.69
C CYS A 501 11.50 27.65 -31.10
N GLN A 502 10.76 28.53 -31.76
CA GLN A 502 9.44 28.96 -31.33
C GLN A 502 8.44 28.75 -32.47
N PHE A 503 7.33 28.09 -32.16
CA PHE A 503 6.24 27.82 -33.09
C PHE A 503 5.06 28.76 -32.81
N TYR A 504 4.57 29.39 -33.87
CA TYR A 504 3.44 30.29 -33.86
C TYR A 504 2.45 29.92 -34.96
N TRP A 505 1.22 30.36 -34.77
CA TRP A 505 0.22 30.45 -35.82
C TRP A 505 -0.47 31.81 -35.79
N GLU A 506 -1.14 32.14 -36.88
CA GLU A 506 -2.11 33.23 -36.94
C GLU A 506 -3.21 32.90 -37.95
N CYS A 507 -4.35 33.56 -37.76
CA CYS A 507 -5.45 33.62 -38.71
C CYS A 507 -6.11 35.02 -38.60
N PRO A 508 -6.97 35.43 -39.56
CA PRO A 508 -7.69 36.71 -39.52
C PRO A 508 -8.31 37.07 -38.16
N SER A 509 -8.90 36.11 -37.45
CA SER A 509 -9.48 36.31 -36.11
C SER A 509 -8.45 36.54 -35.00
N MET A 510 -7.22 36.05 -35.12
CA MET A 510 -6.15 36.28 -34.13
C MET A 510 -5.41 37.61 -34.32
N LYS A 511 -5.38 38.14 -35.55
CA LYS A 511 -4.77 39.43 -35.95
C LYS A 511 -3.26 39.60 -35.66
N ARG A 512 -2.60 38.56 -35.14
CA ARG A 512 -1.16 38.47 -34.91
C ARG A 512 -0.73 37.02 -34.75
N PHE A 513 0.56 36.76 -34.94
CA PHE A 513 1.19 35.52 -34.49
C PHE A 513 1.10 35.36 -32.97
N VAL A 514 0.55 34.22 -32.54
CA VAL A 514 0.55 33.75 -31.14
C VAL A 514 1.13 32.35 -31.08
N HIS A 515 1.72 31.96 -29.95
CA HIS A 515 2.17 30.59 -29.75
C HIS A 515 0.98 29.63 -29.84
N VAL A 516 1.15 28.50 -30.52
CA VAL A 516 0.10 27.49 -30.61
C VAL A 516 -0.10 26.89 -29.21
N PRO A 517 -1.29 27.02 -28.60
CA PRO A 517 -1.47 26.64 -27.20
C PRO A 517 -1.52 25.12 -27.07
N GLN A 518 -1.09 24.59 -25.92
CA GLN A 518 -1.11 23.16 -25.60
C GLN A 518 -2.44 22.48 -25.93
N SER A 519 -3.55 23.14 -25.61
CA SER A 519 -4.91 22.67 -25.88
C SER A 519 -5.17 22.34 -27.35
N GLN A 520 -4.45 22.96 -28.29
CA GLN A 520 -4.56 22.74 -29.74
C GLN A 520 -3.55 21.73 -30.30
N LEU A 521 -2.68 21.17 -29.47
CA LEU A 521 -1.61 20.24 -29.87
C LEU A 521 -1.86 18.85 -29.27
N TYR A 522 -1.91 17.84 -30.13
CA TYR A 522 -2.21 16.44 -29.77
C TYR A 522 -1.10 15.53 -30.28
N SER A 523 -0.69 14.51 -29.52
CA SER A 523 0.26 13.50 -29.97
C SER A 523 -0.44 12.32 -30.65
N ASN A 524 0.21 11.68 -31.63
CA ASN A 524 -0.27 10.43 -32.24
C ASN A 524 -0.08 9.22 -31.30
N ASP A 525 0.89 9.32 -30.38
CA ASP A 525 1.09 8.32 -29.33
C ASP A 525 0.07 8.50 -28.21
N ALA A 526 -0.51 7.40 -27.75
CA ALA A 526 -1.12 7.30 -26.43
C ALA A 526 -0.02 7.22 -25.35
N ILE A 527 0.62 8.37 -25.07
CA ILE A 527 1.59 8.60 -23.99
C ILE A 527 2.56 7.41 -23.76
N GLU A 528 3.28 6.99 -24.80
CA GLU A 528 4.37 6.02 -24.59
C GLU A 528 5.54 6.70 -23.86
N ASN A 529 5.90 6.14 -22.70
CA ASN A 529 6.94 6.57 -21.77
C ASN A 529 6.70 7.89 -21.01
N ARG A 530 5.61 7.90 -20.24
CA ARG A 530 5.67 8.32 -18.83
C ARG A 530 4.58 7.55 -18.07
N PRO A 531 4.83 6.94 -16.89
CA PRO A 531 3.72 6.53 -16.05
C PRO A 531 3.05 7.82 -15.56
N PRO A 532 1.81 8.10 -16.00
CA PRO A 532 0.60 7.76 -15.24
C PRO A 532 -0.09 6.51 -15.78
N ILE A 533 -0.89 5.87 -14.92
CA ILE A 533 -1.83 4.84 -15.38
C ILE A 533 -2.91 5.58 -16.14
N GLN A 534 -2.79 5.63 -17.47
CA GLN A 534 -3.80 6.19 -18.35
C GLN A 534 -4.97 5.22 -18.41
N ASN A 535 -6.12 5.66 -17.88
CA ASN A 535 -7.37 4.92 -18.00
C ASN A 535 -7.64 4.57 -19.46
N LYS A 536 -7.86 3.28 -19.74
CA LYS A 536 -8.42 2.84 -21.02
C LYS A 536 -9.92 3.06 -20.92
N LEU A 537 -10.52 3.60 -21.98
CA LEU A 537 -11.98 3.72 -22.02
C LEU A 537 -12.58 2.31 -22.04
N PRO A 538 -13.76 2.10 -21.43
CA PRO A 538 -14.48 0.85 -21.56
C PRO A 538 -14.89 0.63 -23.01
N VAL A 539 -15.25 -0.59 -23.38
CA VAL A 539 -15.87 -0.87 -24.66
C VAL A 539 -17.35 -1.13 -24.42
N ALA A 540 -18.23 -0.27 -24.94
CA ALA A 540 -19.65 -0.59 -25.03
C ALA A 540 -19.86 -1.59 -26.17
N VAL A 541 -20.66 -2.62 -25.93
CA VAL A 541 -21.12 -3.57 -26.95
C VAL A 541 -22.63 -3.69 -26.78
N ALA A 542 -23.41 -3.11 -27.70
CA ALA A 542 -24.87 -3.03 -27.63
C ALA A 542 -25.59 -4.29 -28.17
N GLY A 543 -24.87 -5.16 -28.86
CA GLY A 543 -25.38 -6.38 -29.51
C GLY A 543 -25.67 -6.19 -31.00
N GLU A 544 -26.00 -7.30 -31.66
CA GLU A 544 -26.33 -7.33 -33.10
C GLU A 544 -27.69 -6.69 -33.41
N ASP A 545 -27.86 -6.16 -34.62
CA ASP A 545 -29.11 -5.60 -35.13
C ASP A 545 -30.26 -6.65 -35.11
N ILE A 546 -31.45 -6.23 -34.70
CA ILE A 546 -32.61 -7.10 -34.46
C ILE A 546 -33.70 -6.83 -35.51
N GLU A 547 -34.29 -7.88 -36.08
CA GLU A 547 -35.41 -7.76 -37.02
C GLU A 547 -36.63 -8.59 -36.55
N ILE A 548 -37.80 -7.95 -36.48
CA ILE A 548 -39.09 -8.53 -36.07
C ILE A 548 -40.19 -8.18 -37.09
N THR A 549 -41.32 -8.89 -37.04
CA THR A 549 -42.48 -8.62 -37.91
C THR A 549 -43.75 -8.57 -37.07
N LEU A 550 -44.62 -7.59 -37.32
CA LEU A 550 -45.89 -7.44 -36.61
C LEU A 550 -46.75 -8.72 -36.72
N PRO A 551 -47.36 -9.20 -35.61
CA PRO A 551 -47.64 -8.46 -34.39
C PRO A 551 -46.51 -8.40 -33.33
N ALA A 552 -45.34 -8.98 -33.55
CA ALA A 552 -44.22 -8.87 -32.60
C ALA A 552 -43.77 -7.39 -32.49
N ASN A 553 -43.82 -6.83 -31.27
CA ASN A 553 -43.60 -5.41 -30.98
C ASN A 553 -42.65 -5.17 -29.80
N THR A 554 -41.85 -6.17 -29.45
CA THR A 554 -41.07 -6.24 -28.21
C THR A 554 -39.73 -6.91 -28.47
N VAL A 555 -38.64 -6.36 -27.93
CA VAL A 555 -37.27 -6.91 -28.04
C VAL A 555 -36.47 -6.71 -26.75
N THR A 556 -35.45 -7.54 -26.55
CA THR A 556 -34.46 -7.35 -25.48
C THR A 556 -33.15 -6.85 -26.10
N LEU A 557 -32.59 -5.78 -25.54
CA LEU A 557 -31.25 -5.28 -25.86
C LEU A 557 -30.26 -5.79 -24.81
N ASP A 558 -29.07 -6.20 -25.22
CA ASP A 558 -28.11 -6.92 -24.38
C ASP A 558 -26.70 -6.32 -24.46
N GLY A 559 -26.40 -5.47 -23.47
CA GLY A 559 -25.14 -4.79 -23.31
C GLY A 559 -24.08 -5.59 -22.55
N SER A 560 -24.35 -6.84 -22.18
CA SER A 560 -23.54 -7.61 -21.21
C SER A 560 -22.14 -8.02 -21.71
N GLN A 561 -21.86 -7.85 -23.00
CA GLN A 561 -20.52 -8.04 -23.58
C GLN A 561 -19.64 -6.78 -23.49
N SER A 562 -20.13 -5.69 -22.90
CA SER A 562 -19.33 -4.49 -22.64
C SER A 562 -18.27 -4.77 -21.57
N ASP A 563 -17.02 -4.35 -21.79
CA ASP A 563 -15.90 -4.56 -20.87
C ASP A 563 -15.14 -3.28 -20.51
N ASP A 564 -14.20 -3.40 -19.56
CA ASP A 564 -13.21 -2.36 -19.25
C ASP A 564 -11.81 -2.99 -19.25
N PRO A 565 -10.96 -2.68 -20.24
CA PRO A 565 -9.62 -3.26 -20.37
C PRO A 565 -8.61 -2.87 -19.29
N ASP A 566 -8.88 -1.91 -18.38
CA ASP A 566 -8.00 -1.60 -17.24
C ASP A 566 -8.72 -1.28 -15.92
N GLY A 567 -10.00 -1.62 -15.77
CA GLY A 567 -10.80 -1.32 -14.58
C GLY A 567 -12.07 -2.17 -14.45
N LYS A 568 -13.22 -1.52 -14.26
CA LYS A 568 -14.56 -2.12 -14.28
C LYS A 568 -15.62 -1.10 -14.69
N ILE A 569 -16.65 -1.56 -15.40
CA ILE A 569 -17.86 -0.75 -15.67
C ILE A 569 -18.65 -0.52 -14.38
N VAL A 570 -19.01 0.73 -14.09
CA VAL A 570 -19.80 1.14 -12.92
C VAL A 570 -21.22 1.62 -13.26
N SER A 571 -21.53 1.86 -14.54
CA SER A 571 -22.91 2.15 -14.97
C SER A 571 -23.15 1.80 -16.44
N PHE A 572 -24.39 1.39 -16.74
CA PHE A 572 -24.96 1.24 -18.08
C PHE A 572 -26.10 2.27 -18.25
N ASN A 573 -26.36 2.74 -19.46
CA ASN A 573 -27.48 3.64 -19.77
C ASN A 573 -27.96 3.48 -21.22
N TRP A 574 -29.21 3.04 -21.41
CA TRP A 574 -29.87 2.86 -22.70
C TRP A 574 -30.77 4.04 -23.06
N SER A 575 -30.65 4.54 -24.28
CA SER A 575 -31.46 5.65 -24.81
C SER A 575 -31.87 5.44 -26.27
N MET A 576 -32.98 6.03 -26.70
CA MET A 576 -33.43 5.98 -28.11
C MET A 576 -32.80 7.14 -28.90
N ILE A 577 -32.18 6.83 -30.05
CA ILE A 577 -31.50 7.80 -30.91
C ILE A 577 -32.40 8.26 -32.06
N LYS A 578 -33.06 7.32 -32.73
CA LYS A 578 -34.02 7.57 -33.82
C LYS A 578 -35.01 6.41 -33.94
N GLY A 579 -36.21 6.70 -34.43
CA GLY A 579 -37.24 5.71 -34.72
C GLY A 579 -38.65 6.31 -34.59
N PRO A 580 -39.71 5.52 -34.83
CA PRO A 580 -41.07 5.90 -34.50
C PRO A 580 -41.24 6.31 -33.04
N ALA A 581 -42.17 7.23 -32.76
CA ALA A 581 -42.38 7.76 -31.41
C ALA A 581 -43.00 6.75 -30.41
N SER A 582 -43.58 5.65 -30.92
CA SER A 582 -44.12 4.57 -30.09
C SER A 582 -43.00 3.63 -29.67
N TYR A 583 -42.55 3.73 -28.42
CA TYR A 583 -41.69 2.77 -27.74
C TYR A 583 -41.72 3.02 -26.23
N SER A 584 -41.36 2.01 -25.44
CA SER A 584 -41.03 2.17 -24.01
C SER A 584 -39.82 1.31 -23.61
N ILE A 585 -38.92 1.83 -22.78
CA ILE A 585 -37.74 1.11 -22.25
C ILE A 585 -38.00 0.77 -20.79
N ALA A 586 -37.90 -0.51 -20.42
CA ALA A 586 -38.27 -0.97 -19.07
C ALA A 586 -37.30 -0.51 -17.96
N THR A 587 -35.99 -0.75 -18.14
CA THR A 587 -34.94 -0.42 -17.16
C THR A 587 -33.69 0.06 -17.89
N SER A 588 -33.59 1.36 -18.16
CA SER A 588 -32.51 1.91 -18.99
C SER A 588 -31.11 1.79 -18.35
N ASN A 589 -31.00 1.61 -17.04
CA ASN A 589 -29.72 1.60 -16.32
C ASN A 589 -29.09 0.22 -16.10
N GLN A 590 -29.59 -0.82 -16.78
CA GLN A 590 -29.10 -2.21 -16.66
C GLN A 590 -28.37 -2.65 -17.93
N ALA A 591 -27.45 -3.61 -17.79
CA ALA A 591 -26.74 -4.20 -18.94
C ALA A 591 -27.71 -4.80 -19.97
N LYS A 592 -28.73 -5.54 -19.51
CA LYS A 592 -29.84 -6.01 -20.37
C LYS A 592 -31.10 -5.21 -20.07
N THR A 593 -31.86 -4.84 -21.11
CA THR A 593 -33.14 -4.14 -20.97
C THR A 593 -34.14 -4.58 -22.02
N THR A 594 -35.43 -4.33 -21.80
CA THR A 594 -36.50 -4.66 -22.77
C THR A 594 -37.13 -3.40 -23.32
N VAL A 595 -37.30 -3.33 -24.64
CA VAL A 595 -38.04 -2.30 -25.35
C VAL A 595 -39.39 -2.86 -25.80
N LYS A 596 -40.46 -2.11 -25.59
CA LYS A 596 -41.85 -2.50 -25.91
C LYS A 596 -42.53 -1.45 -26.80
N ASP A 597 -43.77 -1.77 -27.18
CA ASP A 597 -44.71 -0.86 -27.87
C ASP A 597 -44.23 -0.41 -29.26
N LEU A 598 -43.41 -1.24 -29.91
CA LEU A 598 -42.86 -0.96 -31.24
C LEU A 598 -43.93 -1.05 -32.34
N VAL A 599 -43.80 -0.22 -33.37
CA VAL A 599 -44.65 -0.23 -34.57
C VAL A 599 -43.80 -0.41 -35.83
N GLU A 600 -44.43 -0.67 -36.98
CA GLU A 600 -43.75 -0.79 -38.28
C GLU A 600 -42.77 0.38 -38.51
N GLY A 601 -41.50 0.07 -38.75
CA GLY A 601 -40.43 1.07 -38.82
C GLY A 601 -39.06 0.54 -38.38
N VAL A 602 -38.05 1.41 -38.35
CA VAL A 602 -36.70 1.08 -37.87
C VAL A 602 -36.35 2.02 -36.71
N TYR A 603 -35.95 1.43 -35.59
CA TYR A 603 -35.46 2.11 -34.40
C TYR A 603 -33.94 1.94 -34.29
N SER A 604 -33.31 2.81 -33.51
CA SER A 604 -31.88 2.76 -33.18
C SER A 604 -31.72 3.19 -31.73
N PHE A 605 -31.12 2.32 -30.91
CA PHE A 605 -30.93 2.49 -29.48
C PHE A 605 -29.45 2.50 -29.14
N ARG A 606 -29.05 3.42 -28.26
CA ARG A 606 -27.68 3.58 -27.79
C ARG A 606 -27.50 3.02 -26.40
N LEU A 607 -26.51 2.17 -26.23
CA LEU A 607 -25.91 1.87 -24.94
C LEU A 607 -24.77 2.86 -24.66
N ARG A 608 -24.74 3.41 -23.45
CA ARG A 608 -23.62 4.17 -22.90
C ARG A 608 -23.12 3.50 -21.62
N VAL A 609 -21.84 3.15 -21.57
CA VAL A 609 -21.18 2.61 -20.37
C VAL A 609 -20.20 3.62 -19.78
N THR A 610 -19.96 3.54 -18.46
CA THR A 610 -18.98 4.36 -17.73
C THR A 610 -18.13 3.47 -16.83
N ASP A 611 -16.82 3.69 -16.80
CA ASP A 611 -15.85 2.95 -15.97
C ASP A 611 -15.62 3.56 -14.57
N ASP A 612 -14.86 2.84 -13.73
CA ASP A 612 -14.54 3.24 -12.34
C ASP A 612 -13.53 4.39 -12.19
N LYS A 613 -12.98 4.89 -13.31
CA LYS A 613 -12.09 6.06 -13.39
C LYS A 613 -12.72 7.23 -14.18
N GLY A 614 -13.99 7.11 -14.59
CA GLY A 614 -14.81 8.14 -15.23
C GLY A 614 -14.75 8.20 -16.76
N GLY A 615 -14.09 7.25 -17.44
CA GLY A 615 -14.14 7.11 -18.89
C GLY A 615 -15.47 6.51 -19.36
N VAL A 616 -15.84 6.78 -20.61
CA VAL A 616 -17.16 6.45 -21.17
C VAL A 616 -17.04 5.99 -22.62
N HIS A 617 -17.91 5.07 -23.02
CA HIS A 617 -18.05 4.58 -24.40
C HIS A 617 -19.52 4.39 -24.74
N GLU A 618 -19.84 4.51 -26.02
CA GLU A 618 -21.20 4.43 -26.57
C GLU A 618 -21.20 3.49 -27.76
N ASP A 619 -22.26 2.68 -27.90
CA ASP A 619 -22.48 1.77 -29.02
C ASP A 619 -23.98 1.69 -29.35
N ASP A 620 -24.32 1.46 -30.62
CA ASP A 620 -25.69 1.58 -31.15
C ASP A 620 -26.18 0.26 -31.76
N VAL A 621 -27.45 -0.10 -31.50
CA VAL A 621 -28.13 -1.27 -32.07
C VAL A 621 -29.45 -0.86 -32.74
N ASN A 622 -29.73 -1.37 -33.94
CA ASN A 622 -30.96 -1.10 -34.66
C ASN A 622 -32.01 -2.21 -34.46
N VAL A 623 -33.29 -1.81 -34.51
CA VAL A 623 -34.43 -2.73 -34.42
C VAL A 623 -35.39 -2.45 -35.57
N LYS A 624 -35.52 -3.38 -36.52
CA LYS A 624 -36.42 -3.28 -37.68
C LYS A 624 -37.72 -4.04 -37.45
N VAL A 625 -38.85 -3.41 -37.75
CA VAL A 625 -40.20 -3.94 -37.55
C VAL A 625 -40.94 -3.95 -38.88
N ASN A 626 -41.22 -5.14 -39.43
CA ASN A 626 -41.92 -5.31 -40.70
C ASN A 626 -43.44 -5.50 -40.54
N LYS A 627 -44.16 -5.40 -41.65
CA LYS A 627 -45.62 -5.56 -41.77
C LYS A 627 -46.04 -7.03 -42.04
N GLY A 628 -47.14 -7.49 -41.43
CA GLY A 628 -47.69 -8.84 -41.62
C GLY A 628 -48.62 -9.00 -42.83
N THR A 629 -48.86 -10.26 -43.26
CA THR A 629 -49.81 -10.64 -44.34
C THR A 629 -50.59 -11.93 -44.02
N ALA A 630 -51.66 -12.20 -44.79
CA ALA A 630 -52.90 -12.88 -44.36
C ALA A 630 -52.94 -14.42 -44.30
N LYS A 631 -53.59 -14.93 -43.24
CA LYS A 631 -54.38 -16.18 -43.05
C LYS A 631 -54.87 -16.20 -41.59
N PRO A 632 -55.78 -17.08 -41.14
CA PRO A 632 -55.71 -17.51 -39.74
C PRO A 632 -54.33 -18.13 -39.52
N VAL A 633 -53.56 -17.58 -38.58
CA VAL A 633 -52.31 -18.15 -38.12
C VAL A 633 -52.58 -18.57 -36.69
N ALA A 634 -52.68 -19.88 -36.47
CA ALA A 634 -52.58 -20.42 -35.12
C ALA A 634 -51.19 -20.07 -34.61
N ASN A 635 -51.15 -19.55 -33.40
CA ASN A 635 -49.92 -19.33 -32.65
C ASN A 635 -50.19 -19.94 -31.28
N ALA A 636 -49.57 -21.09 -31.03
CA ALA A 636 -49.71 -21.86 -29.80
C ALA A 636 -48.92 -21.23 -28.62
N GLY A 637 -48.28 -20.08 -28.85
CA GLY A 637 -47.24 -19.52 -28.00
C GLY A 637 -45.88 -20.15 -28.33
N SER A 638 -44.80 -19.47 -27.90
CA SER A 638 -43.46 -20.05 -27.95
C SER A 638 -43.35 -21.26 -27.02
N ASP A 639 -42.51 -22.23 -27.39
CA ASP A 639 -42.19 -23.41 -26.57
C ASP A 639 -41.96 -23.05 -25.10
N ILE A 640 -42.74 -23.69 -24.22
CA ILE A 640 -42.68 -23.43 -22.78
C ILE A 640 -41.70 -24.42 -22.15
N VAL A 641 -40.55 -23.91 -21.73
CA VAL A 641 -39.64 -24.65 -20.85
C VAL A 641 -40.00 -24.35 -19.41
N ILE A 642 -40.43 -25.37 -18.66
CA ILE A 642 -40.58 -25.32 -17.20
C ILE A 642 -39.63 -26.30 -16.53
N THR A 643 -39.37 -26.09 -15.26
CA THR A 643 -38.45 -26.89 -14.45
C THR A 643 -39.14 -27.27 -13.16
N LEU A 644 -39.07 -28.56 -12.77
CA LEU A 644 -39.68 -29.01 -11.51
C LEU A 644 -39.11 -28.21 -10.32
N PRO A 645 -39.93 -27.85 -9.31
CA PRO A 645 -41.26 -28.39 -9.00
C PRO A 645 -42.44 -27.73 -9.73
N GLN A 646 -42.22 -26.77 -10.66
CA GLN A 646 -43.31 -26.24 -11.46
C GLN A 646 -43.85 -27.36 -12.38
N ASN A 647 -45.09 -27.78 -12.15
CA ASN A 647 -45.73 -28.93 -12.81
C ASN A 647 -47.04 -28.57 -13.54
N LYS A 648 -47.21 -27.29 -13.87
CA LYS A 648 -48.34 -26.75 -14.63
C LYS A 648 -47.91 -25.60 -15.53
N VAL A 649 -48.58 -25.47 -16.67
CA VAL A 649 -48.41 -24.36 -17.63
C VAL A 649 -49.77 -23.87 -18.11
N THR A 650 -49.83 -22.60 -18.51
CA THR A 650 -50.97 -22.08 -19.29
C THR A 650 -50.52 -21.98 -20.74
N LEU A 651 -51.18 -22.72 -21.62
CA LEU A 651 -51.03 -22.59 -23.07
C LEU A 651 -51.90 -21.40 -23.51
N ASP A 652 -51.33 -20.48 -24.29
CA ASP A 652 -51.95 -19.19 -24.59
C ASP A 652 -51.99 -18.93 -26.09
N GLY A 653 -53.17 -19.15 -26.68
CA GLY A 653 -53.41 -19.01 -28.10
C GLY A 653 -53.73 -17.58 -28.51
N SER A 654 -53.66 -16.60 -27.58
CA SER A 654 -54.10 -15.22 -27.86
C SER A 654 -53.27 -14.45 -28.88
N ALA A 655 -52.07 -14.94 -29.20
CA ALA A 655 -51.27 -14.46 -30.33
C ALA A 655 -51.78 -14.94 -31.70
N SER A 656 -52.76 -15.86 -31.74
CA SER A 656 -53.34 -16.36 -32.98
C SER A 656 -54.13 -15.27 -33.68
N ALA A 657 -53.64 -14.81 -34.83
CA ALA A 657 -54.25 -13.76 -35.61
C ALA A 657 -55.11 -14.34 -36.73
N ALA A 658 -56.23 -13.69 -37.05
CA ALA A 658 -57.01 -13.96 -38.25
C ALA A 658 -57.70 -12.67 -38.71
N ASP A 659 -57.62 -12.35 -40.00
CA ASP A 659 -58.24 -11.13 -40.57
C ASP A 659 -59.77 -11.11 -40.42
N ALA A 660 -60.39 -12.28 -40.35
CA ALA A 660 -61.75 -12.46 -39.86
C ALA A 660 -61.66 -13.09 -38.46
N LYS A 661 -62.27 -12.46 -37.45
CA LYS A 661 -62.13 -12.83 -36.02
C LYS A 661 -62.17 -14.35 -35.79
N VAL A 662 -61.25 -14.85 -34.97
CA VAL A 662 -61.17 -16.28 -34.62
C VAL A 662 -62.53 -16.79 -34.08
N LYS A 663 -63.01 -17.88 -34.68
CA LYS A 663 -64.28 -18.56 -34.39
C LYS A 663 -64.15 -19.56 -33.25
N SER A 664 -63.02 -20.29 -33.17
CA SER A 664 -62.77 -21.28 -32.13
C SER A 664 -61.28 -21.60 -31.95
N TYR A 665 -60.92 -21.97 -30.72
CA TYR A 665 -59.63 -22.55 -30.33
C TYR A 665 -59.86 -24.01 -29.89
N THR A 666 -58.91 -24.90 -30.13
CA THR A 666 -58.94 -26.27 -29.60
C THR A 666 -57.53 -26.77 -29.31
N TRP A 667 -57.27 -27.12 -28.05
CA TRP A 667 -56.01 -27.63 -27.53
C TRP A 667 -56.06 -29.14 -27.36
N SER A 668 -55.02 -29.83 -27.81
CA SER A 668 -54.88 -31.29 -27.65
C SER A 668 -53.45 -31.68 -27.34
N LYS A 669 -53.25 -32.77 -26.59
CA LYS A 669 -51.93 -33.40 -26.40
C LYS A 669 -51.63 -34.28 -27.61
N VAL A 670 -50.53 -34.02 -28.30
CA VAL A 670 -50.01 -34.83 -29.40
C VAL A 670 -49.08 -35.93 -28.86
N SER A 671 -48.18 -35.57 -27.94
CA SER A 671 -47.21 -36.50 -27.34
C SER A 671 -46.76 -36.08 -25.93
N GLY A 672 -45.97 -36.93 -25.27
CA GLY A 672 -45.35 -36.68 -23.96
C GLY A 672 -45.79 -37.66 -22.86
N PRO A 673 -45.06 -37.73 -21.73
CA PRO A 673 -45.28 -38.74 -20.69
C PRO A 673 -46.60 -38.55 -19.91
N GLY A 674 -47.05 -39.62 -19.24
CA GLY A 674 -48.15 -39.60 -18.27
C GLY A 674 -49.56 -39.25 -18.78
N ASN A 675 -50.54 -39.41 -17.88
CA ASN A 675 -51.89 -38.89 -18.04
C ASN A 675 -51.96 -37.51 -17.37
N LEU A 676 -52.01 -36.46 -18.18
CA LEU A 676 -52.16 -35.07 -17.72
C LEU A 676 -53.61 -34.59 -17.89
N LYS A 677 -53.91 -33.40 -17.36
CA LYS A 677 -55.23 -32.78 -17.47
C LYS A 677 -55.14 -31.44 -18.20
N ILE A 678 -55.81 -31.33 -19.35
CA ILE A 678 -56.01 -30.05 -20.04
C ILE A 678 -57.35 -29.47 -19.59
N VAL A 679 -57.30 -28.42 -18.77
CA VAL A 679 -58.44 -27.63 -18.33
C VAL A 679 -58.71 -26.54 -19.37
N LYS A 680 -59.99 -26.29 -19.69
CA LYS A 680 -60.43 -25.27 -20.68
C LYS A 680 -59.84 -25.45 -22.09
N ALA A 681 -59.74 -26.69 -22.56
CA ALA A 681 -59.14 -27.03 -23.86
C ALA A 681 -59.76 -26.32 -25.10
N ASN A 682 -60.95 -25.71 -25.01
CA ASN A 682 -61.58 -24.97 -26.11
C ASN A 682 -61.57 -23.43 -25.91
N GLU A 683 -60.90 -22.92 -24.87
CA GLU A 683 -60.72 -21.48 -24.67
C GLU A 683 -59.40 -20.99 -25.30
N ILE A 684 -59.32 -19.67 -25.47
CA ILE A 684 -58.11 -18.97 -25.95
C ILE A 684 -56.88 -19.21 -25.05
N LYS A 685 -57.09 -19.54 -23.77
CA LYS A 685 -56.06 -20.04 -22.85
C LYS A 685 -56.53 -21.35 -22.22
N ALA A 686 -55.69 -22.38 -22.28
CA ALA A 686 -55.91 -23.66 -21.64
C ALA A 686 -54.86 -23.88 -20.54
N GLU A 687 -55.23 -24.49 -19.42
CA GLU A 687 -54.29 -24.83 -18.35
C GLU A 687 -53.98 -26.32 -18.40
N VAL A 688 -52.70 -26.66 -18.42
CA VAL A 688 -52.21 -28.04 -18.39
C VAL A 688 -51.63 -28.32 -17.02
N GLU A 689 -52.25 -29.24 -16.30
CA GLU A 689 -51.88 -29.64 -14.93
C GLU A 689 -51.28 -31.05 -14.91
N GLN A 690 -50.51 -31.35 -13.85
CA GLN A 690 -49.92 -32.66 -13.56
C GLN A 690 -48.81 -33.08 -14.54
N LEU A 691 -48.02 -32.10 -14.98
CA LEU A 691 -46.85 -32.33 -15.83
C LEU A 691 -45.70 -32.95 -15.05
N LEU A 692 -45.32 -34.16 -15.44
CA LEU A 692 -44.10 -34.85 -15.02
C LEU A 692 -42.91 -34.41 -15.89
N GLU A 693 -41.68 -34.71 -15.46
CA GLU A 693 -40.47 -34.52 -16.27
C GLU A 693 -40.60 -35.17 -17.66
N GLY A 694 -40.11 -34.46 -18.68
CA GLY A 694 -40.09 -34.90 -20.08
C GLY A 694 -40.62 -33.84 -21.03
N VAL A 695 -40.56 -34.17 -22.33
CA VAL A 695 -41.03 -33.30 -23.41
C VAL A 695 -42.46 -33.69 -23.79
N TYR A 696 -43.32 -32.69 -23.93
CA TYR A 696 -44.69 -32.81 -24.38
C TYR A 696 -44.87 -31.97 -25.64
N VAL A 697 -45.72 -32.42 -26.55
CA VAL A 697 -46.17 -31.59 -27.67
C VAL A 697 -47.67 -31.42 -27.54
N PHE A 698 -48.12 -30.17 -27.54
CA PHE A 698 -49.54 -29.81 -27.60
C PHE A 698 -49.81 -29.10 -28.92
N LYS A 699 -50.98 -29.36 -29.49
CA LYS A 699 -51.42 -28.72 -30.72
C LYS A 699 -52.60 -27.80 -30.45
N LEU A 700 -52.48 -26.56 -30.92
CA LEU A 700 -53.57 -25.62 -31.04
C LEU A 700 -54.12 -25.67 -32.47
N LEU A 701 -55.40 -25.98 -32.60
CA LEU A 701 -56.17 -25.75 -33.81
C LEU A 701 -56.95 -24.43 -33.66
N VAL A 702 -56.70 -23.49 -34.58
CA VAL A 702 -57.47 -22.24 -34.70
C VAL A 702 -58.32 -22.28 -35.95
N ARG A 703 -59.56 -21.81 -35.85
CA ARG A 703 -60.48 -21.66 -36.98
C ARG A 703 -61.01 -20.24 -37.06
N ASP A 704 -61.04 -19.63 -38.24
CA ASP A 704 -61.62 -18.31 -38.48
C ASP A 704 -63.14 -18.35 -38.76
N GLN A 705 -63.75 -17.18 -38.95
CA GLN A 705 -65.16 -17.05 -39.33
C GLN A 705 -65.50 -17.59 -40.73
N LYS A 706 -64.51 -17.88 -41.59
CA LYS A 706 -64.67 -18.49 -42.92
C LYS A 706 -64.40 -20.00 -42.88
N ASP A 707 -64.35 -20.58 -41.68
CA ASP A 707 -64.02 -21.97 -41.38
C ASP A 707 -62.62 -22.43 -41.87
N GLN A 708 -61.75 -21.49 -42.23
CA GLN A 708 -60.35 -21.76 -42.53
C GLN A 708 -59.61 -22.09 -41.24
N THR A 709 -58.80 -23.14 -41.27
CA THR A 709 -58.06 -23.63 -40.11
C THR A 709 -56.57 -23.48 -40.27
N HIS A 710 -55.91 -23.22 -39.15
CA HIS A 710 -54.46 -23.36 -39.01
C HIS A 710 -54.19 -24.17 -37.75
N GLU A 711 -53.16 -25.00 -37.81
CA GLU A 711 -52.64 -25.70 -36.65
C GLU A 711 -51.28 -25.12 -36.29
N ASP A 712 -50.97 -25.09 -35.01
CA ASP A 712 -49.64 -24.77 -34.52
C ASP A 712 -49.34 -25.68 -33.33
N GLU A 713 -48.08 -26.10 -33.20
CA GLU A 713 -47.65 -27.00 -32.13
C GLU A 713 -46.70 -26.27 -31.19
N ILE A 714 -46.98 -26.38 -29.89
CA ILE A 714 -46.12 -25.90 -28.82
C ILE A 714 -45.48 -27.09 -28.12
N VAL A 715 -44.16 -27.07 -28.03
CA VAL A 715 -43.40 -28.01 -27.21
C VAL A 715 -43.35 -27.47 -25.78
N VAL A 716 -43.86 -28.26 -24.84
CA VAL A 716 -43.66 -27.99 -23.41
C VAL A 716 -42.57 -28.93 -22.91
N THR A 717 -41.38 -28.39 -22.65
CA THR A 717 -40.28 -29.16 -22.09
C THR A 717 -40.28 -28.99 -20.58
N VAL A 718 -40.52 -30.08 -19.86
CA VAL A 718 -40.46 -30.12 -18.39
C VAL A 718 -39.12 -30.72 -18.00
N ASN A 719 -38.15 -29.85 -17.76
CA ASN A 719 -36.83 -30.28 -17.30
C ASN A 719 -36.91 -30.85 -15.88
N ALA A 720 -36.03 -31.82 -15.61
CA ALA A 720 -35.60 -32.13 -14.25
C ALA A 720 -35.24 -30.83 -13.51
N ALA A 721 -35.43 -30.78 -12.20
CA ALA A 721 -35.02 -29.64 -11.38
C ALA A 721 -33.52 -29.37 -11.58
N THR A 722 -33.17 -28.34 -12.37
CA THR A 722 -31.76 -28.02 -12.67
C THR A 722 -31.06 -27.63 -11.38
N PRO A 723 -29.98 -28.35 -10.97
CA PRO A 723 -29.09 -27.84 -9.95
C PRO A 723 -28.45 -26.57 -10.51
N GLY A 724 -28.64 -25.43 -9.85
CA GLY A 724 -27.84 -24.25 -10.17
C GLY A 724 -26.36 -24.53 -9.92
N ASN A 725 -25.47 -23.94 -10.73
CA ASN A 725 -24.02 -24.15 -10.59
C ASN A 725 -23.57 -23.90 -9.15
N LYS A 726 -22.97 -24.90 -8.52
CA LYS A 726 -22.46 -24.82 -7.16
C LYS A 726 -21.02 -24.44 -7.26
N SER A 727 -20.67 -23.29 -6.67
CA SER A 727 -19.28 -22.85 -6.57
C SER A 727 -18.40 -24.02 -6.10
N PRO A 728 -17.22 -24.24 -6.71
CA PRO A 728 -16.36 -25.35 -6.34
C PRO A 728 -15.98 -25.26 -4.87
N LEU A 729 -15.52 -26.35 -4.27
CA LEU A 729 -15.00 -26.34 -2.91
C LEU A 729 -13.47 -26.40 -2.98
N ALA A 730 -12.82 -25.24 -2.81
CA ALA A 730 -11.38 -25.22 -2.55
C ALA A 730 -11.10 -25.93 -1.22
N LYS A 731 -10.02 -26.72 -1.18
CA LYS A 731 -9.45 -27.29 0.04
C LYS A 731 -7.94 -27.12 -0.01
N ALA A 732 -7.39 -26.24 0.82
CA ALA A 732 -5.97 -25.90 0.85
C ALA A 732 -5.12 -26.91 1.67
N GLY A 733 -5.75 -27.95 2.22
CA GLY A 733 -5.13 -28.89 3.14
C GLY A 733 -5.20 -28.41 4.59
N ASN A 734 -4.65 -29.21 5.50
CA ASN A 734 -4.64 -28.88 6.93
C ASN A 734 -3.50 -27.91 7.27
N ASP A 735 -3.72 -27.06 8.28
CA ASP A 735 -2.67 -26.22 8.86
C ASP A 735 -1.42 -27.05 9.22
N VAL A 736 -0.25 -26.58 8.78
CA VAL A 736 1.02 -27.32 8.95
C VAL A 736 1.89 -26.62 9.97
N THR A 737 2.42 -27.35 10.97
CA THR A 737 3.46 -26.81 11.86
C THR A 737 4.79 -27.45 11.54
N ILE A 738 5.81 -26.64 11.26
CA ILE A 738 7.22 -27.07 11.12
C ILE A 738 8.09 -26.32 12.12
N THR A 739 9.28 -26.85 12.42
CA THR A 739 10.25 -26.20 13.32
C THR A 739 11.58 -26.09 12.59
N GLN A 740 12.27 -24.96 12.73
CA GLN A 740 13.60 -24.77 12.15
C GLN A 740 14.56 -25.88 12.63
N PRO A 741 15.45 -26.42 11.75
CA PRO A 741 15.86 -25.88 10.45
C PRO A 741 14.94 -26.23 9.26
N VAL A 742 13.84 -26.94 9.45
CA VAL A 742 12.88 -27.20 8.37
C VAL A 742 12.29 -25.87 7.91
N SER A 743 12.44 -25.56 6.61
CA SER A 743 12.09 -24.27 5.99
C SER A 743 11.39 -24.44 4.63
N GLU A 744 10.83 -25.62 4.37
CA GLU A 744 9.91 -25.84 3.27
C GLU A 744 8.70 -26.68 3.71
N VAL A 745 7.60 -26.49 2.99
CA VAL A 745 6.33 -27.21 3.17
C VAL A 745 5.78 -27.57 1.78
N THR A 746 5.04 -28.66 1.69
CA THR A 746 4.22 -28.96 0.50
C THR A 746 2.78 -28.60 0.83
N LEU A 747 2.18 -27.75 0.01
CA LEU A 747 0.76 -27.42 0.07
C LEU A 747 0.03 -28.28 -0.98
N ASP A 748 -1.05 -28.93 -0.56
CA ASP A 748 -1.80 -29.86 -1.39
C ASP A 748 -3.26 -29.44 -1.50
N GLY A 749 -3.61 -28.95 -2.69
CA GLY A 749 -4.93 -28.49 -3.06
C GLY A 749 -5.75 -29.51 -3.83
N SER A 750 -5.20 -30.70 -4.08
CA SER A 750 -5.81 -31.72 -4.95
C SER A 750 -7.14 -32.27 -4.41
N ALA A 751 -7.38 -32.14 -3.10
CA ALA A 751 -8.64 -32.46 -2.44
C ALA A 751 -9.77 -31.46 -2.72
N SER A 752 -9.49 -30.36 -3.43
CA SER A 752 -10.52 -29.43 -3.93
C SER A 752 -11.41 -30.13 -4.95
N SER A 753 -12.71 -29.85 -4.91
CA SER A 753 -13.71 -30.57 -5.70
C SER A 753 -14.81 -29.64 -6.18
N ASP A 754 -15.19 -29.75 -7.45
CA ASP A 754 -16.41 -29.14 -7.97
C ASP A 754 -17.60 -30.10 -7.76
N PRO A 755 -18.70 -29.69 -7.11
CA PRO A 755 -19.90 -30.53 -6.91
C PRO A 755 -20.74 -30.82 -8.16
N ASP A 756 -20.62 -30.06 -9.26
CA ASP A 756 -21.40 -30.28 -10.50
C ASP A 756 -20.64 -30.03 -11.82
N GLY A 757 -19.31 -29.97 -11.77
CA GLY A 757 -18.43 -29.82 -12.93
C GLY A 757 -17.00 -30.33 -12.66
N LYS A 758 -15.99 -29.56 -13.09
CA LYS A 758 -14.56 -29.87 -12.85
C LYS A 758 -13.76 -28.59 -12.58
N ILE A 759 -12.70 -28.68 -11.79
CA ILE A 759 -11.75 -27.58 -11.59
C ILE A 759 -10.85 -27.44 -12.82
N VAL A 760 -10.73 -26.22 -13.36
CA VAL A 760 -9.91 -25.88 -14.53
C VAL A 760 -8.65 -25.09 -14.20
N SER A 761 -8.56 -24.47 -13.01
CA SER A 761 -7.33 -23.84 -12.55
C SER A 761 -7.19 -23.84 -11.04
N TYR A 762 -5.93 -23.89 -10.59
CA TYR A 762 -5.50 -23.73 -9.21
C TYR A 762 -4.56 -22.52 -9.14
N LYS A 763 -4.63 -21.75 -8.05
CA LYS A 763 -3.67 -20.66 -7.80
C LYS A 763 -3.43 -20.46 -6.32
N TRP A 764 -2.20 -20.70 -5.90
CA TRP A 764 -1.70 -20.40 -4.56
C TRP A 764 -1.21 -18.97 -4.46
N LEU A 765 -1.44 -18.34 -3.30
CA LEU A 765 -0.97 -17.02 -2.94
C LEU A 765 -0.50 -17.04 -1.48
N MET A 766 0.52 -16.26 -1.12
CA MET A 766 0.78 -15.96 0.30
C MET A 766 -0.13 -14.82 0.73
N ALA A 767 -1.15 -15.13 1.54
CA ALA A 767 -2.11 -14.15 2.05
C ALA A 767 -1.52 -13.35 3.23
N SER A 768 -0.73 -14.01 4.08
CA SER A 768 0.07 -13.35 5.12
C SER A 768 1.27 -14.20 5.53
N GLY A 769 2.25 -13.61 6.20
CA GLY A 769 3.40 -14.30 6.76
C GLY A 769 4.67 -13.44 6.75
N PRO A 770 5.77 -13.93 7.36
CA PRO A 770 7.10 -13.37 7.15
C PRO A 770 7.47 -13.31 5.66
N VAL A 771 8.23 -12.29 5.27
CA VAL A 771 8.74 -12.16 3.90
C VAL A 771 9.92 -13.09 3.65
N GLY A 772 9.96 -13.72 2.48
CA GLY A 772 11.01 -14.65 2.03
C GLY A 772 10.50 -15.97 1.43
N ALA A 773 9.21 -16.28 1.59
CA ALA A 773 8.61 -17.56 1.17
C ALA A 773 8.42 -17.65 -0.35
N ILE A 774 8.98 -18.69 -0.99
CA ILE A 774 8.98 -18.86 -2.45
C ILE A 774 8.20 -20.10 -2.85
N PHE A 775 7.17 -19.93 -3.70
CA PHE A 775 6.49 -21.02 -4.38
C PHE A 775 7.36 -21.62 -5.50
N THR A 776 7.38 -22.95 -5.58
CA THR A 776 8.00 -23.68 -6.71
C THR A 776 7.16 -23.59 -7.99
N ASN A 777 5.84 -23.77 -7.91
CA ASN A 777 4.90 -23.39 -8.97
C ASN A 777 3.51 -23.12 -8.38
N GLN A 778 3.20 -21.84 -8.18
CA GLN A 778 1.96 -21.41 -7.54
C GLN A 778 0.67 -21.77 -8.32
N ASN A 779 0.74 -22.18 -9.59
CA ASN A 779 -0.45 -22.48 -10.40
C ASN A 779 -0.81 -23.98 -10.42
N ASN A 780 -0.08 -24.83 -9.69
CA ASN A 780 -0.38 -26.25 -9.58
C ASN A 780 -1.29 -26.55 -8.38
N ALA A 781 -2.11 -27.60 -8.47
CA ALA A 781 -2.89 -28.10 -7.33
C ALA A 781 -1.99 -28.41 -6.12
N ILE A 782 -0.83 -29.02 -6.37
CA ILE A 782 0.20 -29.31 -5.36
C ILE A 782 1.44 -28.46 -5.66
N THR A 783 1.91 -27.70 -4.67
CA THR A 783 3.13 -26.87 -4.79
C THR A 783 3.94 -26.92 -3.51
N LYS A 784 5.27 -26.82 -3.61
CA LYS A 784 6.11 -26.51 -2.44
C LYS A 784 6.24 -25.01 -2.24
N VAL A 785 6.27 -24.60 -0.97
CA VAL A 785 6.76 -23.28 -0.54
C VAL A 785 8.04 -23.47 0.25
N GLN A 786 9.08 -22.73 -0.11
CA GLN A 786 10.43 -22.85 0.44
C GLN A 786 10.89 -21.55 1.10
N LYS A 787 12.01 -21.59 1.83
CA LYS A 787 12.62 -20.47 2.57
C LYS A 787 11.73 -19.88 3.67
N LEU A 788 10.90 -20.73 4.28
CA LEU A 788 10.08 -20.37 5.42
C LEU A 788 10.96 -20.16 6.66
N VAL A 789 11.07 -18.91 7.11
CA VAL A 789 11.67 -18.50 8.40
C VAL A 789 10.63 -18.56 9.53
N ALA A 790 11.07 -18.52 10.79
CA ALA A 790 10.17 -18.58 11.94
C ALA A 790 9.07 -17.49 11.93
N GLY A 791 7.83 -17.89 12.23
CA GLY A 791 6.61 -17.09 12.14
C GLY A 791 5.44 -17.88 11.55
N GLU A 792 4.24 -17.31 11.60
CA GLU A 792 3.05 -17.92 11.00
C GLU A 792 2.80 -17.35 9.61
N TYR A 793 2.60 -18.25 8.64
CA TYR A 793 2.20 -17.95 7.27
C TYR A 793 0.73 -18.34 7.08
N THR A 794 0.07 -17.72 6.12
CA THR A 794 -1.22 -18.17 5.57
C THR A 794 -1.09 -18.21 4.06
N PHE A 795 -1.26 -19.38 3.48
CA PHE A 795 -1.28 -19.57 2.04
C PHE A 795 -2.72 -19.83 1.59
N ARG A 796 -3.18 -19.05 0.62
CA ARG A 796 -4.51 -19.16 0.04
C ARG A 796 -4.46 -19.98 -1.23
N LEU A 797 -5.26 -21.03 -1.32
CA LEU A 797 -5.61 -21.66 -2.58
C LEU A 797 -6.84 -20.99 -3.16
N LEU A 798 -6.80 -20.63 -4.44
CA LEU A 798 -7.97 -20.33 -5.26
C LEU A 798 -8.16 -21.49 -6.25
N VAL A 799 -9.42 -21.93 -6.43
CA VAL A 799 -9.81 -22.87 -7.48
C VAL A 799 -10.94 -22.28 -8.31
N THR A 800 -10.92 -22.55 -9.61
CA THR A 800 -11.95 -22.10 -10.57
C THR A 800 -12.57 -23.31 -11.26
N ASP A 801 -13.90 -23.38 -11.34
CA ASP A 801 -14.62 -24.43 -12.06
C ASP A 801 -14.67 -24.19 -13.58
N ASP A 802 -15.19 -25.16 -14.33
CA ASP A 802 -15.34 -25.10 -15.78
C ASP A 802 -16.48 -24.19 -16.28
N LYS A 803 -17.18 -23.51 -15.36
CA LYS A 803 -18.23 -22.51 -15.62
C LYS A 803 -17.86 -21.12 -15.07
N GLY A 804 -16.63 -20.94 -14.58
CA GLY A 804 -16.07 -19.68 -14.10
C GLY A 804 -16.34 -19.29 -12.64
N ALA A 805 -17.01 -20.12 -11.82
CA ALA A 805 -17.14 -19.83 -10.40
C ALA A 805 -15.84 -20.12 -9.65
N ILE A 806 -15.56 -19.32 -8.62
CA ILE A 806 -14.29 -19.33 -7.89
C ILE A 806 -14.56 -19.54 -6.40
N HIS A 807 -13.80 -20.45 -5.79
CA HIS A 807 -13.72 -20.61 -4.35
C HIS A 807 -12.28 -20.47 -3.88
N ASN A 808 -12.12 -20.12 -2.61
CA ASN A 808 -10.82 -20.01 -1.98
C ASN A 808 -10.83 -20.67 -0.60
N ASP A 809 -9.68 -21.19 -0.20
CA ASP A 809 -9.45 -21.77 1.12
C ASP A 809 -8.04 -21.40 1.59
N ASP A 810 -7.85 -21.28 2.90
CA ASP A 810 -6.61 -20.84 3.51
C ASP A 810 -6.00 -21.98 4.34
N VAL A 811 -4.72 -22.27 4.11
CA VAL A 811 -3.90 -23.14 4.97
C VAL A 811 -2.85 -22.31 5.69
N LYS A 812 -2.79 -22.41 7.02
CA LYS A 812 -1.71 -21.78 7.78
C LYS A 812 -0.50 -22.68 7.84
N VAL A 813 0.68 -22.06 7.88
CA VAL A 813 1.92 -22.77 8.13
C VAL A 813 2.64 -22.07 9.27
N THR A 814 2.69 -22.71 10.43
CA THR A 814 3.37 -22.17 11.62
C THR A 814 4.80 -22.69 11.63
N VAL A 815 5.78 -21.80 11.50
CA VAL A 815 7.20 -22.13 11.59
C VAL A 815 7.70 -21.72 12.95
N ASN A 816 7.94 -22.69 13.81
CA ASN A 816 8.54 -22.42 15.12
C ASN A 816 10.04 -22.14 14.95
N ALA A 817 10.51 -21.09 15.61
CA ALA A 817 11.95 -20.88 15.81
C ALA A 817 12.52 -22.07 16.60
N SER A 818 13.74 -22.49 16.27
CA SER A 818 14.44 -23.50 17.07
C SER A 818 14.79 -22.91 18.43
N ARG A 819 13.98 -23.20 19.46
CA ARG A 819 14.27 -22.81 20.84
C ARG A 819 15.39 -23.68 21.39
N GLN A 820 16.64 -23.26 21.19
CA GLN A 820 17.70 -23.63 22.12
C GLN A 820 17.46 -22.82 23.40
N GLU A 821 16.90 -23.49 24.41
CA GLU A 821 16.90 -22.96 25.76
C GLU A 821 18.34 -22.92 26.27
N ASN A 822 18.73 -21.81 26.86
CA ASN A 822 20.05 -21.68 27.48
C ASN A 822 20.17 -22.69 28.63
N ALA A 823 21.12 -23.62 28.54
CA ALA A 823 21.41 -24.52 29.62
C ALA A 823 21.96 -23.72 30.81
N LYS A 824 21.76 -24.22 32.04
CA LYS A 824 22.42 -23.61 33.19
C LYS A 824 23.90 -24.00 33.19
N PRO A 825 24.82 -23.10 33.58
CA PRO A 825 26.21 -23.47 33.73
C PRO A 825 26.35 -24.44 34.91
N VAL A 826 27.25 -25.42 34.78
CA VAL A 826 27.60 -26.34 35.85
C VAL A 826 28.71 -25.72 36.68
N ALA A 827 28.43 -25.46 37.96
CA ALA A 827 29.42 -25.06 38.95
C ALA A 827 30.09 -26.29 39.56
N ASN A 828 31.36 -26.16 39.94
CA ASN A 828 32.08 -27.15 40.74
C ASN A 828 32.94 -26.40 41.76
N ALA A 829 32.69 -26.58 43.06
CA ALA A 829 33.35 -25.89 44.16
C ALA A 829 34.71 -26.50 44.55
N GLY A 830 35.07 -27.64 43.96
CA GLY A 830 36.23 -28.43 44.31
C GLY A 830 35.97 -29.39 45.48
N ALA A 831 36.91 -30.28 45.73
CA ALA A 831 36.80 -31.26 46.82
C ALA A 831 36.89 -30.61 48.21
N ASP A 832 36.22 -31.23 49.18
CA ASP A 832 36.26 -30.84 50.58
C ASP A 832 37.68 -30.75 51.15
N ILE A 833 37.88 -29.75 52.00
CA ILE A 833 39.18 -29.32 52.46
C ILE A 833 39.31 -29.55 53.96
N LYS A 834 40.36 -30.26 54.37
CA LYS A 834 40.71 -30.42 55.79
C LYS A 834 42.09 -29.84 56.08
N ILE A 835 42.17 -28.95 57.08
CA ILE A 835 43.42 -28.37 57.58
C ILE A 835 43.51 -28.49 59.11
N GLU A 836 44.74 -28.49 59.63
CA GLU A 836 45.01 -28.55 61.06
C GLU A 836 45.79 -27.32 61.52
N LEU A 837 45.39 -26.73 62.64
CA LEU A 837 46.10 -25.62 63.27
C LEU A 837 47.55 -26.04 63.59
N PRO A 838 48.57 -25.19 63.41
CA PRO A 838 48.48 -23.75 63.16
C PRO A 838 48.22 -23.33 61.70
N VAL A 839 47.97 -24.26 60.77
CA VAL A 839 47.56 -23.89 59.39
C VAL A 839 46.14 -23.34 59.44
N ASN A 840 45.99 -22.03 59.23
CA ASN A 840 44.74 -21.29 59.30
C ASN A 840 44.30 -20.70 57.95
N LYS A 841 44.81 -21.27 56.85
CA LYS A 841 44.51 -20.83 55.48
C LYS A 841 44.49 -22.00 54.50
N THR A 842 43.71 -21.86 53.44
CA THR A 842 43.61 -22.82 52.34
C THR A 842 43.13 -22.14 51.05
N THR A 843 43.00 -22.90 49.96
CA THR A 843 42.55 -22.41 48.65
C THR A 843 41.22 -23.04 48.28
N LEU A 844 40.17 -22.22 48.07
CA LEU A 844 38.96 -22.64 47.38
C LEU A 844 39.27 -22.69 45.89
N ASN A 845 39.15 -23.87 45.26
CA ASN A 845 39.56 -24.12 43.88
C ASN A 845 38.35 -24.52 43.03
N GLY A 846 37.52 -23.52 42.73
CA GLY A 846 36.29 -23.71 41.98
C GLY A 846 36.48 -23.61 40.47
N SER A 847 35.55 -24.18 39.73
CA SER A 847 35.46 -24.10 38.28
C SER A 847 34.00 -24.00 37.83
N GLY A 848 33.81 -23.64 36.56
CA GLY A 848 32.50 -23.50 35.95
C GLY A 848 32.58 -23.88 34.48
N THR A 849 31.59 -24.62 34.01
CA THR A 849 31.45 -24.98 32.60
C THR A 849 30.06 -24.61 32.11
N ASP A 850 29.96 -24.32 30.82
CA ASP A 850 28.70 -24.01 30.15
C ASP A 850 28.66 -24.79 28.83
N GLY A 851 27.54 -25.44 28.55
CA GLY A 851 27.36 -26.35 27.43
C GLY A 851 26.93 -25.67 26.13
N ASP A 852 26.28 -24.51 26.21
CA ASP A 852 25.79 -23.75 25.04
C ASP A 852 26.19 -22.27 25.05
N GLY A 853 27.16 -21.90 25.89
CA GLY A 853 27.66 -20.52 26.02
C GLY A 853 29.05 -20.47 26.66
N LYS A 854 29.28 -19.49 27.53
CA LYS A 854 30.50 -19.39 28.34
C LYS A 854 30.22 -18.80 29.72
N VAL A 855 30.97 -19.25 30.72
CA VAL A 855 30.95 -18.65 32.06
C VAL A 855 31.50 -17.22 32.05
N THR A 856 30.76 -16.27 32.63
CA THR A 856 31.13 -14.85 32.76
C THR A 856 31.42 -14.40 34.18
N ALA A 857 30.86 -15.06 35.20
CA ALA A 857 31.08 -14.68 36.59
C ALA A 857 31.16 -15.88 37.54
N TYR A 858 31.93 -15.69 38.61
CA TYR A 858 32.08 -16.57 39.76
C TYR A 858 31.77 -15.78 41.03
N LYS A 859 31.21 -16.43 42.06
CA LYS A 859 30.99 -15.81 43.37
C LYS A 859 31.02 -16.84 44.50
N TRP A 860 31.92 -16.65 45.44
CA TRP A 860 32.04 -17.40 46.69
C TRP A 860 31.28 -16.71 47.83
N THR A 861 30.49 -17.47 48.58
CA THR A 861 29.79 -17.02 49.80
C THR A 861 29.81 -18.09 50.87
N GLN A 862 30.00 -17.72 52.14
CA GLN A 862 29.77 -18.65 53.24
C GLN A 862 28.28 -19.00 53.33
N VAL A 863 27.97 -20.28 53.47
CA VAL A 863 26.63 -20.81 53.76
C VAL A 863 26.48 -21.04 55.26
N SER A 864 27.49 -21.61 55.91
CA SER A 864 27.49 -21.89 57.36
C SER A 864 28.92 -22.00 57.94
N GLY A 865 29.01 -22.10 59.27
CA GLY A 865 30.26 -22.24 60.02
C GLY A 865 30.65 -21.01 60.85
N PRO A 866 31.86 -20.99 61.44
CA PRO A 866 32.35 -19.85 62.22
C PRO A 866 32.41 -18.55 61.40
N SER A 867 32.16 -17.41 62.05
CA SER A 867 32.15 -16.10 61.40
C SER A 867 33.53 -15.49 61.16
N LYS A 868 34.60 -16.08 61.73
CA LYS A 868 35.98 -15.61 61.56
C LYS A 868 36.67 -16.38 60.43
N PHE A 869 36.85 -15.69 59.31
CA PHE A 869 37.59 -16.10 58.11
C PHE A 869 37.73 -14.88 57.17
N ARG A 870 38.53 -14.99 56.11
CA ARG A 870 38.62 -14.00 55.03
C ARG A 870 38.71 -14.68 53.67
N ILE A 871 37.76 -14.38 52.76
CA ILE A 871 37.86 -14.77 51.34
C ILE A 871 38.56 -13.63 50.59
N VAL A 872 39.74 -13.90 50.02
CA VAL A 872 40.59 -12.84 49.42
C VAL A 872 40.05 -12.35 48.07
N LYS A 873 39.48 -13.23 47.24
CA LYS A 873 38.90 -12.91 45.93
C LYS A 873 37.56 -13.62 45.73
N ALA A 874 36.53 -13.16 46.43
CA ALA A 874 35.21 -13.80 46.38
C ALA A 874 34.63 -13.93 44.96
N ASN A 875 34.99 -13.06 44.01
CA ASN A 875 34.46 -13.11 42.63
C ASN A 875 35.41 -13.80 41.61
N ALA A 876 36.28 -14.70 42.07
CA ALA A 876 37.19 -15.48 41.23
C ALA A 876 36.92 -16.99 41.37
N PRO A 877 37.17 -17.81 40.32
CA PRO A 877 37.02 -19.27 40.42
C PRO A 877 37.91 -19.84 41.54
N VAL A 878 39.16 -19.38 41.60
CA VAL A 878 40.13 -19.73 42.64
C VAL A 878 40.32 -18.56 43.61
N SER A 879 40.13 -18.80 44.92
CA SER A 879 40.34 -17.81 45.97
C SER A 879 41.09 -18.39 47.16
N GLN A 880 41.97 -17.59 47.76
CA GLN A 880 42.49 -17.90 49.10
C GLN A 880 41.40 -17.67 50.15
N LEU A 881 41.40 -18.53 51.17
CA LEU A 881 40.57 -18.48 52.36
C LEU A 881 41.52 -18.47 53.57
N GLU A 882 41.46 -17.42 54.38
CA GLU A 882 42.44 -17.11 55.43
C GLU A 882 41.76 -16.84 56.79
N ASP A 883 42.56 -16.63 57.84
CA ASP A 883 42.13 -16.30 59.20
C ASP A 883 41.16 -17.32 59.84
N LEU A 884 41.19 -18.56 59.36
CA LEU A 884 40.33 -19.64 59.80
C LEU A 884 40.59 -20.02 61.27
N VAL A 885 39.52 -20.34 61.98
CA VAL A 885 39.55 -20.89 63.34
C VAL A 885 39.01 -22.31 63.34
N GLU A 886 39.21 -23.03 64.45
CA GLU A 886 38.65 -24.38 64.62
C GLU A 886 37.14 -24.41 64.37
N GLY A 887 36.69 -25.38 63.57
CA GLY A 887 35.30 -25.55 63.19
C GLY A 887 35.14 -26.06 61.76
N THR A 888 33.90 -26.27 61.36
CA THR A 888 33.51 -26.65 60.00
C THR A 888 32.77 -25.50 59.34
N TYR A 889 33.17 -25.16 58.12
CA TYR A 889 32.60 -24.13 57.28
C TYR A 889 32.00 -24.78 56.03
N ILE A 890 30.95 -24.19 55.46
CA ILE A 890 30.45 -24.52 54.12
C ILE A 890 30.50 -23.25 53.27
N PHE A 891 31.11 -23.32 52.10
CA PHE A 891 31.19 -22.23 51.13
C PHE A 891 30.53 -22.62 49.82
N ARG A 892 29.65 -21.77 49.31
CA ARG A 892 28.99 -21.92 48.01
C ARG A 892 29.76 -21.18 46.94
N LEU A 893 30.05 -21.86 45.83
CA LEU A 893 30.35 -21.23 44.56
C LEU A 893 29.04 -21.01 43.79
N VAL A 894 28.83 -19.83 43.24
CA VAL A 894 27.83 -19.54 42.21
C VAL A 894 28.55 -19.17 40.92
N VAL A 895 28.14 -19.80 39.82
CA VAL A 895 28.64 -19.56 38.46
C VAL A 895 27.54 -18.93 37.63
N THR A 896 27.86 -17.97 36.76
CA THR A 896 26.93 -17.31 35.83
C THR A 896 27.46 -17.39 34.40
N ASP A 897 26.60 -17.72 33.44
CA ASP A 897 26.94 -17.79 32.01
C ASP A 897 26.84 -16.42 31.28
N ASP A 898 26.94 -16.40 29.95
CA ASP A 898 26.84 -15.18 29.13
C ASP A 898 25.42 -14.82 28.67
N LYS A 899 24.41 -15.61 29.03
CA LYS A 899 22.98 -15.32 28.83
C LYS A 899 22.23 -15.03 30.15
N GLY A 900 22.94 -15.10 31.28
CA GLY A 900 22.50 -14.73 32.62
C GLY A 900 21.96 -15.86 33.50
N ALA A 901 22.02 -17.13 33.09
CA ALA A 901 21.61 -18.22 33.96
C ALA A 901 22.74 -18.63 34.94
N THR A 902 22.35 -19.30 36.03
CA THR A 902 23.27 -19.62 37.12
C THR A 902 23.19 -21.08 37.56
N GLY A 903 24.35 -21.60 37.97
CA GLY A 903 24.52 -22.85 38.70
C GLY A 903 25.30 -22.61 39.99
N SER A 904 25.24 -23.56 40.92
CA SER A 904 25.94 -23.44 42.20
C SER A 904 26.34 -24.78 42.75
N ASP A 905 27.45 -24.81 43.49
CA ASP A 905 27.97 -25.98 44.18
C ASP A 905 28.53 -25.57 45.56
N ASP A 906 28.56 -26.50 46.52
CA ASP A 906 28.99 -26.26 47.91
C ASP A 906 30.28 -27.04 48.21
N VAL A 907 31.21 -26.47 48.98
CA VAL A 907 32.41 -27.17 49.50
C VAL A 907 32.54 -26.99 51.01
N MET A 908 32.87 -28.07 51.71
CA MET A 908 33.12 -28.09 53.14
C MET A 908 34.60 -27.82 53.45
N VAL A 909 34.85 -27.00 54.47
CA VAL A 909 36.20 -26.73 54.99
C VAL A 909 36.24 -27.04 56.48
N THR A 910 36.95 -28.09 56.88
CA THR A 910 37.14 -28.47 58.28
C THR A 910 38.51 -28.01 58.80
N VAL A 911 38.52 -27.35 59.96
CA VAL A 911 39.70 -26.83 60.63
C VAL A 911 39.80 -27.48 62.01
N ALA A 912 40.80 -28.34 62.22
CA ALA A 912 40.97 -29.09 63.47
C ALA A 912 42.15 -28.61 64.32
N LYS A 913 42.11 -28.85 65.64
CA LYS A 913 43.26 -28.65 66.53
C LYS A 913 44.29 -29.78 66.40
N LYS A 914 45.57 -29.41 66.38
CA LYS A 914 46.69 -30.36 66.43
C LYS A 914 46.60 -31.27 67.65
N GLY A 915 46.60 -32.58 67.43
CA GLY A 915 46.59 -33.60 68.49
C GLY A 915 45.20 -34.14 68.87
N ALA A 916 44.12 -33.75 68.19
CA ALA A 916 42.81 -34.38 68.34
C ALA A 916 42.77 -35.77 67.65
N GLY A 917 43.23 -36.80 68.36
CA GLY A 917 43.15 -38.18 67.90
C GLY A 917 41.71 -38.66 67.69
N THR A 918 41.49 -39.46 66.63
CA THR A 918 40.19 -39.98 66.19
C THR A 918 39.12 -38.92 65.95
N VAL A 919 39.27 -38.17 64.85
CA VAL A 919 38.14 -37.45 64.23
C VAL A 919 37.08 -38.49 63.85
N ALA A 920 35.87 -38.34 64.40
CA ALA A 920 34.73 -39.15 64.01
C ALA A 920 34.45 -38.93 62.51
N GLU A 921 34.34 -40.03 61.77
CA GLU A 921 34.06 -40.01 60.34
C GLU A 921 32.64 -39.49 60.12
N ALA A 922 32.48 -38.64 59.10
CA ALA A 922 31.15 -38.23 58.66
C ALA A 922 30.44 -39.41 57.98
N PRO A 923 29.10 -39.47 58.02
CA PRO A 923 28.38 -40.31 57.07
C PRO A 923 28.66 -39.85 55.64
N THR A 924 28.38 -40.71 54.67
CA THR A 924 28.28 -40.35 53.25
C THR A 924 26.81 -40.35 52.87
N ALA A 925 26.28 -39.18 52.55
CA ALA A 925 24.94 -39.02 51.98
C ALA A 925 24.92 -39.51 50.53
N GLN A 926 23.82 -40.15 50.12
CA GLN A 926 23.55 -40.52 48.74
C GLN A 926 22.04 -40.37 48.47
N ALA A 927 21.65 -39.33 47.74
CA ALA A 927 20.27 -38.92 47.49
C ALA A 927 19.57 -39.70 46.34
N GLY A 928 20.28 -40.60 45.68
CA GLY A 928 19.77 -41.32 44.50
C GLY A 928 20.41 -40.81 43.22
N ASP A 929 19.97 -41.36 42.09
CA ASP A 929 20.40 -40.90 40.76
C ASP A 929 19.38 -39.87 40.25
N ASP A 930 19.82 -38.92 39.41
CA ASP A 930 18.94 -37.92 38.80
C ASP A 930 17.80 -38.58 38.00
N VAL A 931 16.57 -38.06 38.14
CA VAL A 931 15.37 -38.66 37.54
C VAL A 931 14.71 -37.75 36.52
N THR A 932 14.25 -38.32 35.40
CA THR A 932 13.46 -37.59 34.38
C THR A 932 12.06 -38.19 34.26
N ILE A 933 11.03 -37.34 34.26
CA ILE A 933 9.62 -37.69 34.04
C ILE A 933 9.00 -36.79 32.97
N THR A 934 7.88 -37.20 32.37
CA THR A 934 7.17 -36.42 31.33
C THR A 934 5.69 -36.33 31.67
N LEU A 935 5.10 -35.13 31.60
CA LEU A 935 3.68 -34.94 31.90
C LEU A 935 2.80 -35.79 30.95
N PRO A 936 1.72 -36.42 31.45
CA PRO A 936 1.06 -36.18 32.74
C PRO A 936 1.64 -36.95 33.94
N VAL A 937 2.75 -37.68 33.81
CA VAL A 937 3.42 -38.30 34.98
C VAL A 937 3.92 -37.19 35.90
N ASN A 938 3.32 -37.08 37.08
CA ASN A 938 3.49 -35.94 37.98
C ASN A 938 4.01 -36.33 39.39
N LYS A 939 4.75 -37.45 39.48
CA LYS A 939 5.39 -37.93 40.72
C LYS A 939 6.65 -38.75 40.47
N VAL A 940 7.51 -38.83 41.48
CA VAL A 940 8.75 -39.63 41.52
C VAL A 940 9.00 -40.13 42.95
N VAL A 941 9.80 -41.18 43.12
CA VAL A 941 10.31 -41.63 44.42
C VAL A 941 11.81 -41.38 44.47
N LEU A 942 12.30 -40.74 45.54
CA LEU A 942 13.71 -40.53 45.82
C LEU A 942 14.14 -41.49 46.93
N ASP A 943 15.35 -42.06 46.82
CA ASP A 943 15.86 -43.09 47.72
C ASP A 943 17.25 -42.72 48.27
N GLY A 944 17.23 -42.23 49.51
CA GLY A 944 18.40 -41.87 50.29
C GLY A 944 19.07 -43.05 51.02
N THR A 945 18.52 -44.27 50.93
CA THR A 945 18.96 -45.41 51.78
C THR A 945 20.32 -45.98 51.38
N ARG A 946 20.88 -45.55 50.24
CA ARG A 946 22.27 -45.85 49.85
C ARG A 946 23.30 -45.09 50.70
N SER A 947 22.86 -44.13 51.52
CA SER A 947 23.71 -43.40 52.47
C SER A 947 24.31 -44.31 53.54
N SER A 948 25.59 -44.13 53.87
CA SER A 948 26.34 -45.07 54.73
C SER A 948 27.27 -44.36 55.72
N ASP A 949 27.65 -45.02 56.81
CA ASP A 949 28.71 -44.56 57.71
C ASP A 949 29.68 -45.73 57.93
N ALA A 950 30.92 -45.59 57.45
CA ALA A 950 31.92 -46.66 57.49
C ALA A 950 32.35 -47.07 58.90
N LYS A 951 32.05 -46.26 59.93
CA LYS A 951 32.41 -46.52 61.33
C LYS A 951 31.24 -46.29 62.30
N GLY A 952 29.99 -46.24 61.84
CA GLY A 952 28.82 -45.87 62.64
C GLY A 952 27.51 -46.38 62.04
N HIS A 953 26.40 -45.67 62.29
CA HIS A 953 25.15 -45.90 61.57
C HIS A 953 24.32 -44.62 61.44
N ILE A 954 23.50 -44.55 60.41
CA ILE A 954 22.61 -43.41 60.15
C ILE A 954 21.42 -43.44 61.13
N VAL A 955 21.12 -42.30 61.75
CA VAL A 955 19.98 -42.14 62.68
C VAL A 955 18.86 -41.26 62.12
N SER A 956 19.14 -40.39 61.16
CA SER A 956 18.12 -39.59 60.49
C SER A 956 18.46 -39.28 59.03
N HIS A 957 17.40 -39.20 58.23
CA HIS A 957 17.37 -38.63 56.88
C HIS A 957 16.41 -37.45 56.92
N SER A 958 16.71 -36.34 56.24
CA SER A 958 15.76 -35.24 56.04
C SER A 958 15.86 -34.65 54.64
N TRP A 959 14.73 -34.53 53.96
CA TRP A 959 14.61 -34.06 52.57
C TRP A 959 14.08 -32.63 52.51
N TYR A 960 14.79 -31.77 51.79
CA TYR A 960 14.43 -30.37 51.59
C TYR A 960 14.50 -30.00 50.11
N ARG A 961 13.50 -29.28 49.59
CA ARG A 961 13.52 -28.83 48.19
C ARG A 961 14.26 -27.50 48.05
N LEU A 962 15.37 -27.49 47.34
CA LEU A 962 16.18 -26.30 47.07
C LEU A 962 15.57 -25.40 45.99
N SER A 963 15.07 -25.98 44.88
CA SER A 963 14.54 -25.19 43.75
C SER A 963 13.49 -25.94 42.92
N GLY A 964 12.75 -25.20 42.09
CA GLY A 964 11.80 -25.76 41.12
C GLY A 964 10.79 -24.72 40.58
N PRO A 965 10.24 -24.88 39.35
CA PRO A 965 9.31 -23.91 38.72
C PRO A 965 7.97 -23.66 39.44
N ALA A 966 7.46 -24.63 40.20
CA ALA A 966 6.17 -24.56 40.90
C ALA A 966 6.25 -25.32 42.24
N THR A 967 5.19 -25.35 43.06
CA THR A 967 5.13 -26.20 44.27
C THR A 967 5.06 -27.68 43.91
N ALA A 968 5.86 -28.51 44.60
CA ALA A 968 5.84 -29.97 44.53
C ALA A 968 5.93 -30.52 45.96
N THR A 969 5.17 -31.56 46.26
CA THR A 969 4.90 -32.03 47.62
C THR A 969 5.84 -33.17 48.01
N ILE A 970 6.66 -32.97 49.05
CA ILE A 970 7.43 -34.05 49.69
C ILE A 970 6.50 -34.81 50.65
N VAL A 971 6.20 -36.08 50.35
CA VAL A 971 5.20 -36.87 51.11
C VAL A 971 5.72 -37.32 52.48
N SER A 972 7.03 -37.56 52.63
CA SER A 972 7.62 -38.01 53.89
C SER A 972 9.05 -37.51 54.04
N ALA A 973 9.20 -36.23 54.42
CA ALA A 973 10.50 -35.57 54.41
C ALA A 973 11.56 -36.23 55.32
N ASN A 974 11.17 -36.90 56.40
CA ASN A 974 12.10 -37.46 57.40
C ASN A 974 12.32 -38.98 57.29
N LYS A 975 12.36 -39.50 56.05
CA LYS A 975 12.56 -40.93 55.73
C LYS A 975 13.62 -41.08 54.65
N GLY A 976 14.35 -42.20 54.65
CA GLY A 976 15.34 -42.50 53.61
C GLY A 976 14.71 -42.49 52.23
N ILE A 977 13.57 -43.18 52.07
CA ILE A 977 12.75 -43.17 50.86
C ILE A 977 11.61 -42.16 51.00
N THR A 978 11.35 -41.34 49.97
CA THR A 978 10.25 -40.38 49.96
C THR A 978 9.62 -40.23 48.57
N GLU A 979 8.28 -40.12 48.48
CA GLU A 979 7.58 -39.76 47.24
C GLU A 979 7.53 -38.23 47.12
N ILE A 980 7.89 -37.71 45.94
CA ILE A 980 7.62 -36.33 45.52
C ILE A 980 6.48 -36.37 44.50
N ARG A 981 5.45 -35.56 44.70
CA ARG A 981 4.29 -35.51 43.80
C ARG A 981 3.79 -34.10 43.54
N ASP A 982 2.72 -34.00 42.76
CA ASP A 982 2.06 -32.74 42.37
C ASP A 982 2.93 -31.84 41.47
N PHE A 983 3.78 -32.45 40.61
CA PHE A 983 4.49 -31.69 39.58
C PHE A 983 3.50 -31.09 38.58
N THR A 984 3.26 -29.78 38.72
CA THR A 984 2.25 -29.01 37.98
C THR A 984 2.83 -28.20 36.82
N ALA A 985 4.16 -28.16 36.68
CA ALA A 985 4.87 -27.45 35.62
C ALA A 985 6.07 -28.27 35.14
N ALA A 986 6.40 -28.13 33.85
CA ALA A 986 7.65 -28.63 33.29
C ALA A 986 8.84 -27.79 33.77
N GLY A 987 10.01 -28.42 33.87
CA GLY A 987 11.29 -27.84 34.26
C GLY A 987 12.04 -28.65 35.31
N VAL A 988 13.13 -28.10 35.82
CA VAL A 988 14.09 -28.81 36.69
C VAL A 988 13.87 -28.45 38.16
N TYR A 989 13.73 -29.47 39.00
CA TYR A 989 13.58 -29.39 40.45
C TYR A 989 14.81 -30.01 41.12
N VAL A 990 15.24 -29.48 42.27
CA VAL A 990 16.40 -30.00 43.02
C VAL A 990 16.04 -30.21 44.49
N PHE A 991 16.39 -31.38 45.04
CA PHE A 991 16.11 -31.81 46.40
C PHE A 991 17.40 -32.20 47.13
N ARG A 992 17.60 -31.66 48.33
CA ARG A 992 18.72 -31.97 49.23
C ARG A 992 18.31 -33.02 50.26
N LEU A 993 19.11 -34.05 50.39
CA LEU A 993 19.11 -34.98 51.50
C LEU A 993 20.12 -34.51 52.56
N PHE A 994 19.71 -34.52 53.83
CA PHE A 994 20.60 -34.43 55.00
C PHE A 994 20.62 -35.80 55.69
N VAL A 995 21.83 -36.30 55.98
CA VAL A 995 22.04 -37.62 56.61
C VAL A 995 22.85 -37.45 57.87
N THR A 996 22.27 -37.75 59.04
CA THR A 996 22.98 -37.64 60.33
C THR A 996 23.29 -39.01 60.90
N ASN A 997 24.54 -39.23 61.35
CA ASN A 997 24.94 -40.46 62.01
C ASN A 997 24.68 -40.45 63.53
N ASN A 998 24.86 -41.61 64.15
CA ASN A 998 24.69 -41.81 65.60
C ASN A 998 25.69 -41.05 66.49
N ARG A 999 26.54 -40.19 65.90
CA ARG A 999 27.45 -39.26 66.60
C ARG A 999 27.05 -37.79 66.42
N GLY A 1000 25.93 -37.52 65.74
CA GLY A 1000 25.43 -36.17 65.46
C GLY A 1000 26.10 -35.46 64.29
N ILE A 1001 26.98 -36.14 63.54
CA ILE A 1001 27.63 -35.57 62.36
C ILE A 1001 26.69 -35.75 61.16
N THR A 1002 26.51 -34.67 60.39
CA THR A 1002 25.61 -34.63 59.24
C THR A 1002 26.39 -34.43 57.95
N ASP A 1003 26.02 -35.19 56.93
CA ASP A 1003 26.46 -35.01 55.54
C ASP A 1003 25.25 -34.69 54.64
N ILE A 1004 25.50 -34.20 53.43
CA ILE A 1004 24.47 -33.77 52.48
C ILE A 1004 24.71 -34.27 51.06
N ASP A 1005 23.63 -34.54 50.33
CA ASP A 1005 23.69 -34.84 48.89
C ASP A 1005 22.45 -34.26 48.18
N ASP A 1006 22.58 -33.89 46.90
CA ASP A 1006 21.53 -33.26 46.10
C ASP A 1006 21.12 -34.16 44.92
N VAL A 1007 19.81 -34.27 44.65
CA VAL A 1007 19.26 -35.01 43.50
C VAL A 1007 18.34 -34.14 42.66
N THR A 1008 18.45 -34.28 41.35
CA THR A 1008 17.71 -33.50 40.34
C THR A 1008 16.53 -34.29 39.79
N VAL A 1009 15.39 -33.61 39.62
CA VAL A 1009 14.20 -34.15 38.94
C VAL A 1009 13.84 -33.25 37.76
N VAL A 1010 13.96 -33.78 36.55
CA VAL A 1010 13.61 -33.09 35.29
C VAL A 1010 12.18 -33.48 34.88
N VAL A 1011 11.30 -32.49 34.74
CA VAL A 1011 9.91 -32.69 34.32
C VAL A 1011 9.73 -32.13 32.90
N ASN A 1012 9.55 -33.01 31.92
CA ASN A 1012 9.32 -32.63 30.53
C ASN A 1012 7.85 -32.27 30.26
N PRO A 1013 7.56 -31.33 29.34
CA PRO A 1013 6.19 -31.04 28.92
C PRO A 1013 5.58 -32.25 28.21
N GLY A 1014 4.27 -32.43 28.37
CA GLY A 1014 3.55 -33.55 27.74
C GLY A 1014 3.55 -33.43 26.22
N THR A 1015 4.01 -34.47 25.54
CA THR A 1015 4.12 -34.48 24.09
C THR A 1015 2.75 -34.66 23.43
N ASN A 1016 2.30 -33.65 22.69
CA ASN A 1016 1.34 -33.86 21.61
C ASN A 1016 2.02 -34.66 20.49
N GLN A 1017 2.02 -35.99 20.61
CA GLN A 1017 2.23 -36.86 19.47
C GLN A 1017 0.87 -37.35 18.97
N GLN A 1018 0.64 -37.17 17.66
CA GLN A 1018 -0.31 -38.01 16.96
C GLN A 1018 0.13 -39.48 17.15
N PRO A 1019 -0.79 -40.40 17.46
CA PRO A 1019 -0.50 -41.80 17.27
C PRO A 1019 -0.22 -42.03 15.77
N GLN A 1020 0.98 -42.49 15.44
CA GLN A 1020 1.16 -43.21 14.18
C GLN A 1020 0.21 -44.42 14.17
N ARG A 1021 -0.23 -44.82 12.97
CA ARG A 1021 -0.83 -46.14 12.81
C ARG A 1021 0.27 -47.18 12.96
N ASP A 1022 0.37 -47.76 14.15
CA ASP A 1022 0.75 -49.16 14.26
C ASP A 1022 -0.54 -49.98 14.25
N ASP A 1023 -0.75 -50.73 13.18
CA ASP A 1023 -1.87 -51.63 13.05
C ASP A 1023 -1.65 -52.85 13.97
N GLU A 1024 -2.33 -52.93 15.12
CA GLU A 1024 -3.02 -54.16 15.60
C GLU A 1024 -3.71 -54.05 17.00
N LYS A 1025 -5.06 -54.11 16.97
CA LYS A 1025 -5.96 -54.81 17.95
C LYS A 1025 -6.24 -54.22 19.36
N PRO A 1026 -7.33 -54.65 20.07
CA PRO A 1026 -8.37 -53.70 20.50
C PRO A 1026 -8.78 -53.72 21.99
N GLY A 1027 -9.36 -52.62 22.50
CA GLY A 1027 -9.92 -52.55 23.86
C GLY A 1027 -10.83 -51.36 24.16
N SER A 1028 -12.10 -51.65 24.46
CA SER A 1028 -13.22 -50.79 24.92
C SER A 1028 -12.94 -49.43 25.61
N GLY A 1029 -13.70 -48.40 25.20
CA GLY A 1029 -13.97 -47.21 26.02
C GLY A 1029 -15.19 -46.42 25.50
N PHE A 1030 -16.16 -46.11 26.37
CA PHE A 1030 -17.26 -45.20 26.04
C PHE A 1030 -16.75 -43.76 26.08
N GLN A 1031 -16.69 -43.09 24.92
CA GLN A 1031 -16.11 -41.75 24.80
C GLN A 1031 -17.05 -40.76 24.12
N VAL A 1032 -16.90 -39.51 24.53
CA VAL A 1032 -17.66 -38.34 24.06
C VAL A 1032 -16.67 -37.33 23.51
N TYR A 1033 -17.03 -36.74 22.39
CA TYR A 1033 -16.30 -35.64 21.77
C TYR A 1033 -17.28 -34.51 21.46
N ALA A 1034 -16.86 -33.26 21.68
CA ALA A 1034 -17.73 -32.09 21.52
C ALA A 1034 -17.64 -31.44 20.12
N GLY A 1035 -16.84 -32.00 19.22
CA GLY A 1035 -16.43 -31.31 18.00
C GLY A 1035 -15.19 -30.43 18.23
N ASP A 1036 -14.55 -30.05 17.14
CA ASP A 1036 -13.34 -29.22 17.14
C ASP A 1036 -13.62 -27.76 17.53
N ASP A 1037 -12.62 -27.11 18.12
CA ASP A 1037 -12.66 -25.69 18.46
C ASP A 1037 -12.84 -24.83 17.19
N GLN A 1038 -13.69 -23.79 17.26
CA GLN A 1038 -14.17 -23.06 16.09
C GLN A 1038 -13.72 -21.58 16.11
N HIS A 1039 -13.26 -21.08 14.97
CA HIS A 1039 -12.90 -19.68 14.78
C HIS A 1039 -13.80 -19.01 13.75
N ILE A 1040 -14.39 -17.88 14.13
CA ILE A 1040 -15.29 -17.05 13.32
C ILE A 1040 -14.59 -15.71 13.05
N GLN A 1041 -14.87 -15.01 11.96
CA GLN A 1041 -14.39 -13.64 11.73
C GLN A 1041 -15.59 -12.73 11.45
N LEU A 1042 -15.58 -11.49 11.97
CA LEU A 1042 -16.68 -10.57 11.71
C LEU A 1042 -16.71 -10.16 10.23
N PRO A 1043 -17.89 -10.02 9.61
CA PRO A 1043 -19.21 -9.83 10.25
C PRO A 1043 -19.98 -11.09 10.69
N THR A 1044 -19.50 -12.31 10.45
CA THR A 1044 -20.21 -13.56 10.79
C THR A 1044 -20.33 -13.75 12.32
N ASN A 1045 -21.50 -14.18 12.82
CA ASN A 1045 -21.78 -14.22 14.28
C ASN A 1045 -22.62 -15.43 14.79
N SER A 1046 -22.58 -16.58 14.09
CA SER A 1046 -23.27 -17.81 14.49
C SER A 1046 -22.53 -19.07 14.01
N THR A 1047 -22.82 -20.22 14.63
CA THR A 1047 -22.23 -21.54 14.31
C THR A 1047 -23.06 -22.70 14.88
N VAL A 1048 -22.68 -23.95 14.58
CA VAL A 1048 -23.28 -25.20 15.08
C VAL A 1048 -22.30 -25.92 15.99
N LEU A 1049 -22.78 -26.43 17.14
CA LEU A 1049 -22.03 -27.38 17.97
C LEU A 1049 -22.57 -28.79 17.69
N ALA A 1050 -21.71 -29.74 17.36
CA ALA A 1050 -22.07 -31.11 17.02
C ALA A 1050 -21.13 -32.11 17.71
N GLY A 1051 -21.66 -32.87 18.67
CA GLY A 1051 -20.88 -33.89 19.36
C GLY A 1051 -20.85 -35.23 18.61
N LEU A 1052 -19.89 -36.07 18.99
CA LEU A 1052 -19.78 -37.46 18.59
C LEU A 1052 -19.70 -38.36 19.83
N VAL A 1053 -20.24 -39.57 19.74
CA VAL A 1053 -20.19 -40.58 20.79
C VAL A 1053 -19.71 -41.90 20.20
N THR A 1054 -18.78 -42.56 20.88
CA THR A 1054 -18.25 -43.87 20.50
C THR A 1054 -18.25 -44.83 21.69
N GLY A 1055 -18.40 -46.13 21.43
CA GLY A 1055 -18.30 -47.16 22.47
C GLY A 1055 -19.54 -47.39 23.36
N GLY A 1056 -20.76 -47.07 22.91
CA GLY A 1056 -22.01 -47.38 23.63
C GLY A 1056 -23.21 -46.59 23.11
N ASN A 1057 -24.45 -47.02 23.42
CA ASN A 1057 -25.65 -46.31 22.96
C ASN A 1057 -25.98 -45.14 23.89
N ALA A 1058 -25.87 -43.91 23.39
CA ALA A 1058 -26.21 -42.71 24.13
C ALA A 1058 -27.73 -42.53 24.30
N VAL A 1059 -28.18 -42.31 25.54
CA VAL A 1059 -29.60 -42.13 25.90
C VAL A 1059 -29.95 -40.70 26.31
N SER A 1060 -28.98 -39.87 26.67
CA SER A 1060 -29.21 -38.44 26.99
C SER A 1060 -27.99 -37.56 26.74
N TYR A 1061 -28.21 -36.34 26.25
CA TYR A 1061 -27.20 -35.34 25.93
C TYR A 1061 -27.47 -34.04 26.71
N LYS A 1062 -26.43 -33.29 27.06
CA LYS A 1062 -26.59 -31.95 27.66
C LYS A 1062 -25.40 -31.04 27.31
N TRP A 1063 -25.71 -29.92 26.66
CA TRP A 1063 -24.79 -28.81 26.40
C TRP A 1063 -24.93 -27.71 27.44
N ILE A 1064 -23.81 -27.26 28.02
CA ILE A 1064 -23.75 -26.12 28.94
C ILE A 1064 -22.57 -25.21 28.61
N LYS A 1065 -22.76 -23.90 28.73
CA LYS A 1065 -21.64 -22.94 28.66
C LYS A 1065 -20.84 -22.98 29.96
N THR A 1066 -19.53 -23.12 29.87
CA THR A 1066 -18.60 -23.16 31.01
C THR A 1066 -17.81 -21.86 31.19
N SER A 1067 -17.54 -21.10 30.11
CA SER A 1067 -16.95 -19.75 30.20
C SER A 1067 -17.21 -18.89 28.95
N GLY A 1068 -16.87 -17.59 29.02
CA GLY A 1068 -16.91 -16.64 27.89
C GLY A 1068 -17.96 -15.52 27.97
N PRO A 1069 -18.08 -14.65 26.94
CA PRO A 1069 -18.98 -13.49 26.93
C PRO A 1069 -20.46 -13.83 27.20
N SER A 1070 -21.20 -12.95 27.87
CA SER A 1070 -22.59 -13.18 28.27
C SER A 1070 -23.58 -13.25 27.09
N ARG A 1071 -23.29 -12.56 25.98
CA ARG A 1071 -24.13 -12.50 24.79
C ARG A 1071 -23.95 -13.73 23.91
N PHE A 1072 -24.92 -14.63 23.91
CA PHE A 1072 -25.07 -15.77 22.98
C PHE A 1072 -26.52 -16.29 23.07
N THR A 1073 -26.89 -17.23 22.19
CA THR A 1073 -28.14 -17.99 22.29
C THR A 1073 -27.90 -19.43 21.84
N LEU A 1074 -28.33 -20.42 22.64
CA LEU A 1074 -28.11 -21.85 22.40
C LEU A 1074 -29.45 -22.57 22.25
N VAL A 1075 -29.69 -23.21 21.10
CA VAL A 1075 -31.01 -23.73 20.71
C VAL A 1075 -31.08 -25.25 20.83
N SER A 1076 -31.97 -25.76 21.69
CA SER A 1076 -32.15 -27.18 21.99
C SER A 1076 -30.92 -27.88 22.60
N PRO A 1077 -30.43 -27.46 23.78
CA PRO A 1077 -29.16 -27.93 24.37
C PRO A 1077 -29.13 -29.41 24.79
N ASN A 1078 -30.26 -30.12 24.76
CA ASN A 1078 -30.34 -31.54 25.13
C ASN A 1078 -30.28 -32.50 23.93
N LYS A 1079 -29.75 -32.03 22.80
CA LYS A 1079 -29.49 -32.81 21.58
C LYS A 1079 -27.98 -32.91 21.34
N LEU A 1080 -27.54 -33.97 20.66
CA LEU A 1080 -26.13 -34.16 20.30
C LEU A 1080 -25.60 -33.01 19.43
N THR A 1081 -26.47 -32.44 18.59
CA THR A 1081 -26.19 -31.25 17.76
C THR A 1081 -27.13 -30.10 18.14
N THR A 1082 -26.60 -28.88 18.26
CA THR A 1082 -27.30 -27.66 18.71
C THR A 1082 -26.77 -26.41 17.99
N GLN A 1083 -27.63 -25.42 17.75
CA GLN A 1083 -27.28 -24.14 17.10
C GLN A 1083 -26.85 -23.08 18.13
N LEU A 1084 -25.83 -22.29 17.80
CA LEU A 1084 -25.24 -21.24 18.65
C LEU A 1084 -25.19 -19.91 17.87
N THR A 1085 -25.96 -18.91 18.29
CA THR A 1085 -26.15 -17.66 17.53
C THR A 1085 -25.88 -16.39 18.36
N ASN A 1086 -25.86 -15.22 17.70
CA ASN A 1086 -25.75 -13.89 18.32
C ASN A 1086 -24.42 -13.71 19.10
N LEU A 1087 -23.32 -14.19 18.53
CA LEU A 1087 -21.99 -14.13 19.12
C LEU A 1087 -21.35 -12.74 18.97
N ALA A 1088 -20.43 -12.41 19.86
CA ALA A 1088 -19.64 -11.18 19.86
C ALA A 1088 -18.13 -11.51 19.90
N PRO A 1089 -17.23 -10.56 19.53
CA PRO A 1089 -15.79 -10.70 19.71
C PRO A 1089 -15.41 -11.18 21.11
N GLY A 1090 -14.71 -12.31 21.19
CA GLY A 1090 -14.36 -12.98 22.43
C GLY A 1090 -14.22 -14.50 22.27
N VAL A 1091 -13.97 -15.18 23.38
CA VAL A 1091 -13.77 -16.64 23.45
C VAL A 1091 -14.82 -17.26 24.36
N TYR A 1092 -15.55 -18.26 23.88
CA TYR A 1092 -16.57 -19.00 24.61
C TYR A 1092 -16.14 -20.45 24.80
N LYS A 1093 -16.51 -21.09 25.92
CA LYS A 1093 -16.31 -22.52 26.13
C LYS A 1093 -17.61 -23.20 26.50
N PHE A 1094 -17.90 -24.34 25.88
CA PHE A 1094 -19.09 -25.16 26.11
C PHE A 1094 -18.68 -26.61 26.42
N ARG A 1095 -19.46 -27.30 27.25
CA ARG A 1095 -19.30 -28.71 27.59
C ARG A 1095 -20.49 -29.51 27.09
N LEU A 1096 -20.22 -30.59 26.38
CA LEU A 1096 -21.18 -31.68 26.16
C LEU A 1096 -20.96 -32.74 27.23
N THR A 1097 -22.05 -33.19 27.86
CA THR A 1097 -22.10 -34.42 28.67
C THR A 1097 -23.09 -35.38 28.04
N VAL A 1098 -22.72 -36.66 27.94
CA VAL A 1098 -23.58 -37.73 27.42
C VAL A 1098 -23.58 -38.93 28.37
N THR A 1099 -24.74 -39.55 28.53
CA THR A 1099 -24.94 -40.78 29.32
C THR A 1099 -25.34 -41.93 28.39
N ASN A 1100 -24.76 -43.12 28.57
CA ASN A 1100 -25.17 -44.33 27.84
C ASN A 1100 -26.27 -45.14 28.53
N ASP A 1101 -26.80 -46.13 27.81
CA ASP A 1101 -27.72 -47.18 28.27
C ASP A 1101 -27.23 -47.95 29.52
N ARG A 1102 -25.91 -48.02 29.74
CA ARG A 1102 -25.27 -48.58 30.95
C ARG A 1102 -25.05 -47.56 32.09
N ARG A 1103 -25.65 -46.36 31.99
CA ARG A 1103 -25.55 -45.22 32.93
C ARG A 1103 -24.14 -44.63 33.13
N GLN A 1104 -23.19 -44.93 32.24
CA GLN A 1104 -21.87 -44.30 32.26
C GLN A 1104 -21.95 -42.91 31.62
N THR A 1105 -21.33 -41.91 32.25
CA THR A 1105 -21.27 -40.53 31.75
C THR A 1105 -19.88 -40.19 31.22
N ALA A 1106 -19.82 -39.60 30.04
CA ALA A 1106 -18.60 -39.00 29.48
C ALA A 1106 -18.87 -37.53 29.09
N SER A 1107 -17.83 -36.69 29.16
CA SER A 1107 -17.92 -35.27 28.87
C SER A 1107 -16.71 -34.77 28.08
N HIS A 1108 -16.94 -33.79 27.21
CA HIS A 1108 -15.90 -33.11 26.45
C HIS A 1108 -16.23 -31.62 26.29
N ASP A 1109 -15.22 -30.78 26.14
CA ASP A 1109 -15.37 -29.34 25.94
C ASP A 1109 -15.06 -28.92 24.50
N ILE A 1110 -15.59 -27.76 24.08
CA ILE A 1110 -15.32 -27.08 22.80
C ILE A 1110 -15.19 -25.57 23.05
N VAL A 1111 -14.29 -24.90 22.33
CA VAL A 1111 -13.98 -23.47 22.42
C VAL A 1111 -14.33 -22.75 21.12
N ILE A 1112 -14.87 -21.52 21.20
CA ILE A 1112 -15.33 -20.72 20.05
C ILE A 1112 -14.75 -19.28 20.12
N THR A 1113 -14.08 -18.78 19.06
CA THR A 1113 -13.29 -17.52 19.05
C THR A 1113 -13.61 -16.59 17.85
N VAL A 1114 -13.52 -15.24 17.94
CA VAL A 1114 -13.98 -14.28 16.87
C VAL A 1114 -13.06 -13.02 16.59
N ALA A 1115 -12.59 -12.71 15.33
CA ALA A 1115 -11.61 -11.59 14.97
C ALA A 1115 -11.63 -10.91 13.51
N HIS A 1116 -10.49 -10.35 12.95
CA HIS A 1116 -10.29 -9.48 11.68
C HIS A 1116 -8.87 -9.54 10.90
N SER A 1117 -8.65 -8.95 9.65
CA SER A 1117 -7.38 -9.06 8.77
C SER A 1117 -7.08 -8.11 7.50
N VAL A 1118 -5.82 -7.69 7.12
CA VAL A 1118 -5.26 -7.27 5.72
C VAL A 1118 -3.66 -7.24 5.52
N ALA A 1119 -3.02 -7.21 4.28
CA ALA A 1119 -1.53 -7.47 3.96
C ALA A 1119 -0.75 -6.80 2.69
N ARG A 1120 0.59 -7.06 2.38
CA ARG A 1120 1.50 -6.56 1.22
C ARG A 1120 2.84 -7.38 0.85
N VAL A 1121 3.77 -6.94 -0.07
CA VAL A 1121 4.89 -7.67 -0.85
C VAL A 1121 6.42 -7.22 -0.66
N GLU A 1122 7.44 -7.91 -1.26
CA GLU A 1122 8.94 -8.08 -0.99
C GLU A 1122 10.08 -7.15 -1.62
N GLN A 1123 11.38 -7.39 -1.28
CA GLN A 1123 12.58 -6.48 -1.41
C GLN A 1123 13.98 -7.13 -1.76
N PRO A 1124 15.06 -6.34 -2.10
CA PRO A 1124 16.43 -6.82 -2.42
C PRO A 1124 17.46 -6.83 -1.25
N THR A 1125 18.68 -7.35 -1.51
CA THR A 1125 19.50 -8.11 -0.52
C THR A 1125 20.71 -7.46 0.19
N SER A 1126 21.08 -6.18 -0.04
CA SER A 1126 22.08 -5.52 0.83
C SER A 1126 22.06 -3.99 0.80
N LEU A 1127 22.06 -3.35 1.98
CA LEU A 1127 22.13 -1.90 2.14
C LEU A 1127 23.54 -1.46 2.58
N ASN A 1128 24.21 -0.64 1.76
CA ASN A 1128 25.47 0.04 2.13
C ASN A 1128 25.17 1.45 2.61
N ALA A 1129 25.46 1.76 3.89
CA ALA A 1129 25.17 3.07 4.48
C ALA A 1129 26.45 3.76 4.98
N GLY A 1130 26.69 4.99 4.50
CA GLY A 1130 27.70 5.90 5.04
C GLY A 1130 27.08 6.86 6.06
N VAL A 1131 27.60 6.87 7.29
CA VAL A 1131 27.15 7.79 8.35
C VAL A 1131 28.28 8.71 8.79
N TYR A 1132 27.96 10.01 8.82
CA TYR A 1132 28.87 11.09 9.16
C TYR A 1132 28.37 11.78 10.44
N PRO A 1133 29.15 11.78 11.54
CA PRO A 1133 28.76 12.40 12.79
C PRO A 1133 28.87 13.93 12.74
N ASN A 1134 28.25 14.59 13.71
CA ASN A 1134 28.29 16.05 13.84
C ASN A 1134 29.74 16.53 14.12
N PRO A 1135 30.38 17.33 13.25
CA PRO A 1135 31.77 17.76 13.44
C PRO A 1135 31.99 18.68 14.66
N SER A 1136 30.92 19.17 15.31
CA SER A 1136 31.01 19.93 16.57
C SER A 1136 30.94 19.06 17.84
N LYS A 1137 30.92 17.73 17.72
CA LYS A 1137 30.98 16.78 18.85
C LYS A 1137 31.87 15.59 18.52
N THR A 1138 32.67 15.17 19.48
CA THR A 1138 33.59 14.04 19.37
C THR A 1138 32.87 12.70 19.43
N ASP A 1139 31.77 12.63 20.19
CA ASP A 1139 31.06 11.41 20.54
C ASP A 1139 29.63 11.41 19.99
N PHE A 1140 29.24 10.26 19.44
CA PHE A 1140 27.93 10.02 18.87
C PHE A 1140 27.60 8.51 18.90
N ASN A 1141 26.31 8.21 18.91
CA ASN A 1141 25.78 6.86 18.84
C ASN A 1141 25.00 6.71 17.53
N VAL A 1142 25.34 5.70 16.73
CA VAL A 1142 24.49 5.23 15.63
C VAL A 1142 23.85 3.94 16.09
N THR A 1143 22.52 3.97 16.30
CA THR A 1143 21.76 2.75 16.56
C THR A 1143 21.18 2.27 15.25
N LEU A 1144 21.55 1.07 14.81
CA LEU A 1144 20.86 0.38 13.73
C LEU A 1144 19.88 -0.62 14.36
N ARG A 1145 18.62 -0.56 13.94
CA ARG A 1145 17.61 -1.59 14.28
C ARG A 1145 17.04 -2.12 12.98
N SER A 1146 17.33 -3.37 12.67
CA SER A 1146 16.92 -4.04 11.44
C SER A 1146 15.84 -5.06 11.76
N ASN A 1147 14.76 -5.11 10.98
CA ASN A 1147 13.79 -6.22 11.02
C ASN A 1147 14.18 -7.35 10.05
N SER A 1148 15.43 -7.35 9.58
CA SER A 1148 15.98 -8.28 8.60
C SER A 1148 17.39 -8.71 9.02
N ASP A 1149 17.67 -10.01 8.91
CA ASP A 1149 18.99 -10.61 9.18
C ASP A 1149 20.02 -10.32 8.07
N SER A 1150 19.64 -9.59 7.03
CA SER A 1150 20.58 -9.17 5.97
C SER A 1150 21.66 -8.24 6.53
N PRO A 1151 22.96 -8.57 6.40
CA PRO A 1151 24.03 -7.84 7.07
C PRO A 1151 24.19 -6.41 6.52
N ILE A 1152 23.74 -5.43 7.28
CA ILE A 1152 23.95 -4.00 6.96
C ILE A 1152 25.44 -3.69 7.15
N SER A 1153 26.07 -3.16 6.09
CA SER A 1153 27.45 -2.66 6.15
C SER A 1153 27.45 -1.15 6.40
N LEU A 1154 27.81 -0.77 7.63
CA LEU A 1154 27.88 0.61 8.08
C LEU A 1154 29.32 1.13 7.95
N ARG A 1155 29.53 2.21 7.19
CA ARG A 1155 30.81 2.93 7.16
C ARG A 1155 30.67 4.24 7.93
N ILE A 1156 31.50 4.40 8.94
CA ILE A 1156 31.60 5.61 9.76
C ILE A 1156 32.82 6.40 9.30
N HIS A 1157 32.61 7.67 8.97
CA HIS A 1157 33.62 8.57 8.44
C HIS A 1157 33.93 9.72 9.41
N ASN A 1158 35.15 10.25 9.37
CA ASN A 1158 35.49 11.48 10.09
C ASN A 1158 35.05 12.74 9.32
N GLN A 1159 35.28 13.91 9.91
CA GLN A 1159 34.98 15.21 9.29
C GLN A 1159 35.72 15.45 7.96
N TRP A 1160 36.81 14.73 7.70
CA TRP A 1160 37.62 14.78 6.48
C TRP A 1160 37.22 13.72 5.44
N GLY A 1161 36.12 13.00 5.66
CA GLY A 1161 35.61 11.98 4.72
C GLY A 1161 36.32 10.62 4.77
N GLN A 1162 37.38 10.48 5.56
CA GLN A 1162 38.10 9.21 5.71
C GLN A 1162 37.26 8.24 6.54
N VAL A 1163 37.19 6.99 6.11
CA VAL A 1163 36.58 5.91 6.90
C VAL A 1163 37.41 5.69 8.17
N VAL A 1164 36.81 5.92 9.34
CA VAL A 1164 37.46 5.67 10.64
C VAL A 1164 36.99 4.39 11.32
N LYS A 1165 35.84 3.85 10.91
CA LYS A 1165 35.33 2.55 11.38
C LYS A 1165 34.42 1.95 10.32
N VAL A 1166 34.67 0.70 9.93
CA VAL A 1166 33.71 -0.11 9.16
C VAL A 1166 33.11 -1.10 10.14
N VAL A 1167 31.78 -1.12 10.24
CA VAL A 1167 31.05 -2.14 10.98
C VAL A 1167 30.31 -2.99 9.97
N LYS A 1168 30.84 -4.18 9.72
CA LYS A 1168 30.17 -5.23 8.95
C LYS A 1168 29.26 -6.01 9.90
N SER A 1169 28.17 -6.57 9.38
CA SER A 1169 27.28 -7.47 10.14
C SER A 1169 26.77 -6.83 11.45
N VAL A 1170 26.22 -5.62 11.38
CA VAL A 1170 25.69 -4.94 12.56
C VAL A 1170 24.45 -5.67 13.08
N GLU A 1171 24.58 -6.34 14.22
CA GLU A 1171 23.49 -7.06 14.88
C GLU A 1171 22.34 -6.11 15.24
N ASN A 1172 21.12 -6.64 15.25
CA ASN A 1172 19.92 -5.86 15.57
C ASN A 1172 20.00 -5.23 16.97
N ASN A 1173 19.59 -3.97 17.10
CA ASN A 1173 19.72 -3.13 18.30
C ASN A 1173 21.16 -2.75 18.73
N SER A 1174 22.18 -3.09 17.95
CA SER A 1174 23.55 -2.60 18.19
C SER A 1174 23.62 -1.07 18.22
N THR A 1175 24.11 -0.53 19.33
CA THR A 1175 24.48 0.89 19.42
C THR A 1175 25.97 1.02 19.15
N VAL A 1176 26.33 1.49 17.95
CA VAL A 1176 27.72 1.79 17.62
C VAL A 1176 28.07 3.17 18.18
N ALA A 1177 28.69 3.18 19.36
CA ALA A 1177 29.41 4.34 19.85
C ALA A 1177 30.64 4.60 18.96
N GLY A 1178 30.84 5.86 18.59
CA GLY A 1178 31.99 6.35 17.85
C GLY A 1178 32.57 7.60 18.50
N ASN A 1179 33.88 7.60 18.70
CA ASN A 1179 34.66 8.78 19.08
C ASN A 1179 35.58 9.16 17.92
N VAL A 1180 35.53 10.41 17.46
CA VAL A 1180 36.29 10.90 16.29
C VAL A 1180 37.55 11.70 16.68
N CYS A 1181 38.14 11.44 17.86
CA CYS A 1181 39.42 12.03 18.24
C CYS A 1181 40.63 11.22 17.77
N LYS A 1182 41.15 11.58 16.59
CA LYS A 1182 42.61 11.71 16.40
C LYS A 1182 42.89 12.66 15.25
N LYS A 1183 43.39 13.86 15.59
CA LYS A 1183 43.99 14.80 14.64
C LYS A 1183 45.27 14.16 14.12
N PRO A 1184 45.48 14.01 12.79
CA PRO A 1184 46.78 13.64 12.27
C PRO A 1184 47.81 14.69 12.68
N ALA A 1185 48.97 14.26 13.18
CA ALA A 1185 50.08 15.18 13.39
C ALA A 1185 50.58 15.68 12.02
N GLY A 1186 50.53 16.99 11.79
CA GLY A 1186 51.21 17.63 10.64
C GLY A 1186 50.39 18.54 9.72
N THR A 1187 49.05 18.45 9.67
CA THR A 1187 48.25 19.27 8.72
C THR A 1187 47.79 20.60 9.31
N ALA A 1188 48.22 21.70 8.67
CA ALA A 1188 47.84 23.07 9.00
C ALA A 1188 46.35 23.38 8.72
N ALA A 1189 45.82 24.42 9.35
CA ALA A 1189 44.42 24.82 9.22
C ALA A 1189 44.16 25.56 7.90
N GLY A 1190 43.61 24.86 6.91
CA GLY A 1190 42.90 25.46 5.78
C GLY A 1190 41.45 25.76 6.14
N PHE A 1191 40.96 26.94 5.78
CA PHE A 1191 39.59 27.42 6.05
C PHE A 1191 38.51 26.64 5.29
N PHE A 1192 37.31 26.59 5.86
CA PHE A 1192 36.02 26.28 5.23
C PHE A 1192 34.90 27.14 5.86
#